data_AF-A0AAP0CJ57-F1
#
_entry.id   AF-A0AAP0CJ57-F1
#
_cell.length_a   1.000
_cell.length_b   1.000
_cell.length_c   1.000
_cell.angle_alpha   90.00
_cell.angle_beta   90.00
_cell.angle_gamma   90.00
#
_symmetry.space_group_name_H-M   'P 1'
#
loop_
_entity.id
_entity.type
_entity.pdbx_description
1 polymer ?
#
loop_
_entity_poly.entity_id
_entity_poly.type
_entity_poly.pdbx_seq_one_letter_code
_entity_poly.pdbx_strand_id
1 'polypeptide(L)'
;MDEIEVVGEGSTTNGEGSTNLPNDKPISGASVPVNNASDGPETGQETSIETNQPDLTSDNLSTPIETKPDDPLFPTAKYSSTSDSPLQEVALSPTPSEKSSQKPNLGSPVSPLGLAKGQNGNDSSPNVETIGLVKQLKNTSLKVGDIDTAAPFESVKQAVSKFGGIIDWKAHKIQTTEKRKHIEQQLEKTNDEIPLMKKKSKAAEEAKMQVLKELDSTKRFIEELKLDLERAQTKEHEAKQDSELVKLRVEEMEQGITDDSSVAAKTQLEVTQARHAAAVSELATVKNELENLRKDYDLLLSEKDRAVKRARQAASALKDVEKEVENLTIQLMMNKESLESTHAAHLEAEEHRIGAAMAREQDSLNWEQELEQAHKEFEKVSQQIYSTEDQKSKLDTATALLHDLNTDLATYKESKLTQDSPENDIQAPKKNVEKVKEKITKATEEIDYLEMAVSSLKTELEREKVALTAIRQREGMTEVVIASLEAELNRTTSEIALVQTKEREAREKMVELPKQLQKAAQEADQAKSLAQDAREELKKVKETVEQAKAGANTMASRLLAAQKEIEAAKASEKLALAAIDALHGTKNDSELGVTLSFEEYYELSKKAHEAEEAAHTRVAEAISLIDVAKESESKSLSKFEQMTSELAERKRAFDAALQKAEKAKQGKLGVEQDLRKWRAEHEQRRKSGLGVIPKESFEEVKSLKVRPVSPSNQNSRPVLNTVLPESKSNSTETSPEMWSLMKKKKSFFPRIFMLSRKKKT
;
A
#
# COMPACT_ATOMS: atom_id res chain seq x y z
N MET A 1 62.64 29.34 12.70
CA MET A 1 62.60 29.56 11.24
C MET A 1 61.93 28.37 10.65
N ASP A 2 60.66 28.62 10.32
CA ASP A 2 59.90 28.08 9.20
C ASP A 2 59.51 26.60 9.24
N GLU A 3 58.20 26.40 9.11
CA GLU A 3 57.51 25.12 9.05
C GLU A 3 57.47 24.65 7.59
N ILE A 4 57.40 23.33 7.37
CA ILE A 4 57.07 22.77 6.05
C ILE A 4 55.89 21.80 6.21
N GLU A 5 54.84 22.05 5.44
CA GLU A 5 53.65 21.21 5.35
C GLU A 5 54.00 19.81 4.83
N VAL A 6 53.41 18.78 5.43
CA VAL A 6 53.32 17.45 4.79
C VAL A 6 51.89 17.29 4.28
N VAL A 7 51.69 17.57 2.99
CA VAL A 7 50.45 17.24 2.28
C VAL A 7 50.35 15.73 2.15
N GLY A 8 49.26 15.14 2.66
CA GLY A 8 48.96 13.72 2.55
C GLY A 8 47.57 13.52 1.95
N GLU A 9 47.53 13.00 0.72
CA GLU A 9 46.29 12.82 -0.05
C GLU A 9 45.41 11.65 0.46
N GLY A 10 44.14 11.64 0.02
CA GLY A 10 43.53 10.40 -0.44
C GLY A 10 42.38 9.81 0.38
N SER A 11 41.15 10.24 0.09
CA SER A 11 39.96 9.38 -0.12
C SER A 11 38.77 10.26 -0.54
N THR A 12 38.27 10.20 -1.78
CA THR A 12 37.30 9.20 -2.27
C THR A 12 36.16 8.85 -1.30
N THR A 13 34.96 9.41 -1.50
CA THR A 13 33.69 8.65 -1.46
C THR A 13 32.49 9.48 -1.95
N ASN A 14 31.63 8.84 -2.74
CA ASN A 14 30.17 8.96 -2.78
C ASN A 14 29.54 10.38 -2.76
N GLY A 15 29.38 10.98 -3.93
CA GLY A 15 28.43 12.08 -4.12
C GLY A 15 26.99 11.57 -4.34
N GLU A 16 26.15 11.61 -3.31
CA GLU A 16 24.69 11.53 -3.48
C GLU A 16 24.16 12.92 -3.89
N GLY A 17 23.55 13.01 -5.08
CA GLY A 17 23.11 14.28 -5.64
C GLY A 17 21.81 14.80 -5.02
N SER A 18 21.87 15.93 -4.32
CA SER A 18 20.69 16.71 -3.92
C SER A 18 20.59 17.99 -4.74
N THR A 19 19.45 18.21 -5.39
CA THR A 19 19.29 19.22 -6.45
C THR A 19 18.84 20.58 -5.92
N ASN A 20 19.55 21.66 -6.27
CA ASN A 20 18.97 23.01 -6.33
C ASN A 20 19.69 23.85 -7.41
N LEU A 21 18.92 24.37 -8.35
CA LEU A 21 19.38 25.30 -9.40
C LEU A 21 18.26 26.34 -9.65
N PRO A 22 18.50 27.64 -9.39
CA PRO A 22 17.58 28.69 -9.82
C PRO A 22 17.75 28.98 -11.33
N ASN A 23 16.78 29.69 -11.91
CA ASN A 23 16.81 30.14 -13.30
C ASN A 23 17.94 31.16 -13.55
N ASP A 24 18.34 31.29 -14.83
CA ASP A 24 18.37 32.62 -15.42
C ASP A 24 18.01 32.64 -16.92
N LYS A 25 17.71 33.82 -17.47
CA LYS A 25 17.23 34.03 -18.84
C LYS A 25 18.35 34.43 -19.83
N PRO A 26 18.21 34.14 -21.13
CA PRO A 26 19.17 34.56 -22.14
C PRO A 26 19.01 36.03 -22.55
N ILE A 27 20.13 36.66 -22.94
CA ILE A 27 20.18 37.94 -23.66
C ILE A 27 20.83 37.69 -25.02
N SER A 28 20.30 38.30 -26.08
CA SER A 28 20.78 38.19 -27.46
C SER A 28 21.64 39.40 -27.86
N GLY A 29 22.63 39.22 -28.75
CA GLY A 29 23.64 40.25 -29.06
C GLY A 29 24.39 40.06 -30.39
N ALA A 30 23.69 40.25 -31.51
CA ALA A 30 24.17 40.77 -32.81
C ALA A 30 25.52 40.29 -33.46
N SER A 31 25.37 39.57 -34.59
CA SER A 31 25.83 39.99 -35.95
C SER A 31 27.33 40.32 -36.23
N VAL A 32 28.09 39.52 -37.02
CA VAL A 32 28.21 39.53 -38.54
C VAL A 32 29.25 40.57 -39.06
N PRO A 33 30.02 40.43 -40.20
CA PRO A 33 29.87 39.59 -41.43
C PRO A 33 31.15 38.87 -42.01
N VAL A 34 30.99 38.27 -43.22
CA VAL A 34 31.94 37.88 -44.32
C VAL A 34 33.11 36.89 -44.03
N ASN A 35 33.32 35.83 -44.84
CA ASN A 35 33.59 35.87 -46.30
C ASN A 35 33.11 34.64 -47.11
N ASN A 36 33.29 34.68 -48.45
CA ASN A 36 32.71 33.78 -49.47
C ASN A 36 33.69 32.76 -50.11
N ALA A 37 33.13 31.89 -50.98
CA ALA A 37 33.77 31.05 -52.01
C ALA A 37 34.50 29.77 -51.53
N SER A 38 34.55 28.66 -52.29
CA SER A 38 33.77 28.22 -53.48
C SER A 38 33.97 26.70 -53.66
N ASP A 39 32.93 25.96 -54.10
CA ASP A 39 32.98 25.07 -55.29
C ASP A 39 31.79 24.08 -55.33
N GLY A 40 31.43 23.67 -56.55
CA GLY A 40 30.51 22.56 -56.85
C GLY A 40 31.27 21.29 -57.29
N PRO A 41 30.75 20.42 -58.17
CA PRO A 41 29.59 20.60 -59.05
C PRO A 41 28.45 19.56 -58.84
N GLU A 42 27.45 19.65 -59.71
CA GLU A 42 26.27 18.79 -59.77
C GLU A 42 26.55 17.39 -60.37
N THR A 43 25.79 16.38 -59.94
CA THR A 43 25.22 15.36 -60.84
C THR A 43 23.85 14.97 -60.30
N GLY A 44 22.84 14.90 -61.17
CA GLY A 44 21.48 14.50 -60.80
C GLY A 44 21.02 13.26 -61.54
N GLN A 45 20.02 12.58 -61.00
CA GLN A 45 19.16 11.67 -61.76
C GLN A 45 17.78 11.54 -61.12
N GLU A 46 16.76 11.32 -61.94
CA GLU A 46 15.35 11.33 -61.56
C GLU A 46 14.89 9.95 -61.06
N THR A 47 13.90 9.91 -60.17
CA THR A 47 12.77 8.97 -60.30
C THR A 47 11.60 9.38 -59.40
N SER A 48 10.42 9.53 -59.99
CA SER A 48 9.16 9.73 -59.27
C SER A 48 8.53 8.39 -58.89
N ILE A 49 7.69 8.37 -57.84
CA ILE A 49 6.35 7.75 -57.85
C ILE A 49 5.57 8.16 -56.58
N GLU A 50 4.59 9.04 -56.81
CA GLU A 50 3.20 9.02 -56.32
C GLU A 50 2.80 8.13 -55.12
N THR A 51 2.05 8.69 -54.18
CA THR A 51 1.08 7.96 -53.35
C THR A 51 -0.09 8.89 -53.01
N ASN A 52 -1.27 8.64 -53.56
CA ASN A 52 -2.47 9.45 -53.33
C ASN A 52 -3.20 9.05 -52.03
N GLN A 53 -3.71 10.05 -51.31
CA GLN A 53 -4.81 9.86 -50.35
C GLN A 53 -6.16 10.04 -51.06
N PRO A 54 -7.22 9.32 -50.63
CA PRO A 54 -8.59 9.72 -50.86
C PRO A 54 -9.22 10.35 -49.60
N ASP A 55 -9.80 11.54 -49.75
CA ASP A 55 -10.90 12.01 -48.90
C ASP A 55 -12.15 11.15 -49.12
N LEU A 56 -13.05 11.10 -48.13
CA LEU A 56 -14.50 11.14 -48.40
C LEU A 56 -15.27 11.75 -47.21
N THR A 57 -16.46 12.25 -47.52
CA THR A 57 -17.18 13.27 -46.75
C THR A 57 -18.37 12.74 -45.93
N SER A 58 -18.97 13.64 -45.16
CA SER A 58 -20.21 13.49 -44.37
C SER A 58 -21.42 12.94 -45.14
N ASP A 59 -22.33 12.27 -44.41
CA ASP A 59 -23.77 12.53 -44.56
C ASP A 59 -24.54 12.27 -43.26
N ASN A 60 -25.87 12.52 -43.23
CA ASN A 60 -26.63 12.82 -42.00
C ASN A 60 -27.99 12.08 -41.87
N LEU A 61 -28.68 12.27 -40.73
CA LEU A 61 -30.10 11.95 -40.41
C LEU A 61 -30.52 10.46 -40.28
N SER A 62 -31.04 10.08 -39.09
CA SER A 62 -32.50 9.89 -38.86
C SER A 62 -32.86 9.35 -37.46
N THR A 63 -33.97 9.83 -36.90
CA THR A 63 -34.61 9.37 -35.65
C THR A 63 -35.86 8.52 -35.94
N PRO A 64 -36.44 7.83 -34.94
CA PRO A 64 -37.90 7.71 -34.89
C PRO A 64 -38.55 7.88 -33.50
N ILE A 65 -39.32 8.96 -33.36
CA ILE A 65 -40.72 9.05 -32.87
C ILE A 65 -41.18 8.12 -31.71
N GLU A 66 -41.32 8.74 -30.53
CA GLU A 66 -42.54 8.85 -29.69
C GLU A 66 -43.59 7.72 -29.61
N THR A 67 -44.00 7.35 -28.38
CA THR A 67 -45.39 6.94 -28.06
C THR A 67 -45.73 7.17 -26.57
N LYS A 68 -46.92 7.70 -26.28
CA LYS A 68 -47.58 7.75 -24.96
C LYS A 68 -48.54 6.55 -24.80
N PRO A 69 -48.81 6.06 -23.58
CA PRO A 69 -49.86 6.62 -22.71
C PRO A 69 -49.59 6.54 -21.19
N ASP A 70 -50.53 6.85 -20.29
CA ASP A 70 -51.21 8.13 -19.98
C ASP A 70 -52.03 7.97 -18.67
N ASP A 71 -52.79 9.00 -18.25
CA ASP A 71 -53.45 9.12 -16.93
C ASP A 71 -54.59 8.11 -16.65
N PRO A 72 -54.90 7.91 -15.34
CA PRO A 72 -56.28 7.82 -14.87
C PRO A 72 -56.65 8.93 -13.87
N LEU A 73 -57.92 9.37 -13.91
CA LEU A 73 -58.43 10.53 -13.17
C LEU A 73 -58.76 10.25 -11.68
N PHE A 74 -58.50 11.24 -10.84
CA PHE A 74 -59.42 11.87 -9.85
C PHE A 74 -60.83 11.26 -9.68
N PRO A 75 -61.41 11.23 -8.45
CA PRO A 75 -61.97 12.49 -7.92
C PRO A 75 -62.08 12.73 -6.39
N THR A 76 -62.02 14.03 -6.07
CA THR A 76 -62.77 14.75 -5.00
C THR A 76 -62.83 14.25 -3.55
N ALA A 77 -62.26 15.06 -2.66
CA ALA A 77 -63.07 15.76 -1.65
C ALA A 77 -62.59 17.22 -1.52
N LYS A 78 -63.51 18.17 -1.32
CA LYS A 78 -63.19 19.58 -1.01
C LYS A 78 -63.72 19.90 0.38
N TYR A 79 -62.99 20.66 1.19
CA TYR A 79 -63.55 21.80 1.93
C TYR A 79 -62.47 22.86 2.17
N SER A 80 -62.80 24.11 1.85
CA SER A 80 -62.13 25.33 2.29
C SER A 80 -62.76 25.78 3.64
N SER A 81 -62.36 26.83 4.35
CA SER A 81 -61.61 28.08 4.05
C SER A 81 -60.73 28.44 5.30
N THR A 82 -59.94 29.51 5.42
CA THR A 82 -60.25 30.95 5.22
C THR A 82 -58.97 31.81 5.33
N SER A 83 -58.74 32.64 4.28
CA SER A 83 -58.17 34.02 4.22
C SER A 83 -56.93 34.44 5.08
N ASP A 84 -56.17 35.49 4.74
CA ASP A 84 -56.37 36.65 3.85
C ASP A 84 -55.17 36.96 2.91
N SER A 85 -55.39 37.91 1.99
CA SER A 85 -54.42 38.56 1.09
C SER A 85 -54.55 40.10 1.25
N PRO A 86 -53.86 41.01 0.52
CA PRO A 86 -52.88 40.82 -0.58
C PRO A 86 -51.61 41.74 -0.55
N LEU A 87 -50.70 41.44 -1.49
CA LEU A 87 -49.80 42.33 -2.27
C LEU A 87 -49.49 43.77 -1.81
N GLN A 88 -48.19 44.12 -1.81
CA GLN A 88 -47.67 45.12 -2.78
C GLN A 88 -46.19 44.86 -3.13
N GLU A 89 -45.78 45.28 -4.34
CA GLU A 89 -44.47 45.05 -4.95
C GLU A 89 -43.89 46.38 -5.47
N VAL A 90 -42.61 46.69 -5.20
CA VAL A 90 -41.90 47.86 -5.76
C VAL A 90 -40.40 47.56 -6.02
N ALA A 91 -39.99 47.81 -7.26
CA ALA A 91 -38.66 47.75 -7.88
C ALA A 91 -37.84 49.07 -7.66
N LEU A 92 -36.56 49.30 -8.02
CA LEU A 92 -35.39 48.51 -8.48
C LEU A 92 -34.15 49.45 -8.51
N SER A 93 -32.92 48.96 -8.21
CA SER A 93 -31.62 49.43 -8.78
C SER A 93 -31.15 50.90 -8.45
N PRO A 94 -29.91 51.36 -8.78
CA PRO A 94 -28.84 50.72 -9.58
C PRO A 94 -27.39 50.70 -9.00
N THR A 95 -26.56 49.92 -9.70
CA THR A 95 -25.08 49.71 -9.68
C THR A 95 -24.31 50.84 -10.43
N PRO A 96 -22.95 50.88 -10.65
CA PRO A 96 -21.88 49.84 -10.63
C PRO A 96 -20.58 50.30 -9.86
N SER A 97 -19.35 49.75 -9.93
CA SER A 97 -18.55 49.08 -10.98
C SER A 97 -17.39 48.19 -10.49
N GLU A 98 -16.74 47.49 -11.43
CA GLU A 98 -15.56 46.61 -11.32
C GLU A 98 -14.45 47.08 -12.32
N LYS A 99 -13.21 46.56 -12.23
CA LYS A 99 -12.06 46.69 -13.19
C LYS A 99 -11.36 48.08 -13.21
N SER A 100 -10.13 48.26 -13.72
CA SER A 100 -8.92 47.40 -13.84
C SER A 100 -7.69 48.26 -14.25
N SER A 101 -6.48 47.86 -13.83
CA SER A 101 -5.14 48.11 -14.45
C SER A 101 -4.73 49.51 -14.97
N GLN A 102 -3.75 50.16 -14.30
CA GLN A 102 -2.47 50.59 -14.94
C GLN A 102 -1.39 51.14 -13.98
N LYS A 103 -0.12 50.99 -14.37
CA LYS A 103 1.08 51.75 -13.93
C LYS A 103 1.23 53.00 -14.85
N PRO A 104 2.10 54.03 -14.61
CA PRO A 104 3.30 54.06 -13.74
C PRO A 104 3.54 55.42 -12.97
N ASN A 105 4.80 55.61 -12.55
CA ASN A 105 5.58 56.86 -12.46
C ASN A 105 5.83 57.61 -11.14
N LEU A 106 7.14 57.80 -10.91
CA LEU A 106 7.93 58.89 -10.30
C LEU A 106 7.31 59.75 -9.19
N GLY A 107 8.01 59.78 -8.05
CA GLY A 107 7.78 60.71 -6.95
C GLY A 107 8.87 60.68 -5.89
N SER A 108 10.11 61.05 -6.24
CA SER A 108 11.16 61.28 -5.22
C SER A 108 10.79 62.49 -4.36
N PRO A 109 11.25 62.52 -3.10
CA PRO A 109 12.11 63.63 -2.69
C PRO A 109 13.54 63.16 -2.39
N VAL A 110 14.50 64.02 -2.68
CA VAL A 110 15.93 63.72 -2.61
C VAL A 110 16.55 64.44 -1.40
N SER A 111 17.09 63.65 -0.46
CA SER A 111 18.20 64.05 0.44
C SER A 111 17.86 65.14 1.50
N PRO A 112 18.78 65.54 2.44
CA PRO A 112 20.19 65.15 2.52
C PRO A 112 20.80 64.81 3.90
N LEU A 113 22.05 64.31 3.79
CA LEU A 113 23.22 64.49 4.68
C LEU A 113 23.36 63.64 5.96
N GLY A 114 24.57 63.06 6.12
CA GLY A 114 25.05 62.36 7.33
C GLY A 114 26.22 61.41 7.05
N LEU A 115 27.47 61.89 7.10
CA LEU A 115 28.68 61.06 6.88
C LEU A 115 29.35 60.58 8.18
N ALA A 116 29.62 59.28 8.29
CA ALA A 116 30.81 58.64 8.91
C ALA A 116 30.76 57.12 8.59
N LYS A 117 31.77 56.36 8.11
CA LYS A 117 33.26 56.44 8.01
C LYS A 117 34.04 55.86 9.21
N GLY A 118 34.49 54.60 9.06
CA GLY A 118 35.50 53.92 9.90
C GLY A 118 34.93 53.03 11.02
N GLN A 119 35.62 51.98 11.51
CA GLN A 119 36.86 51.35 11.02
C GLN A 119 37.04 49.92 11.62
N ASN A 120 37.96 49.13 11.05
CA ASN A 120 38.41 47.75 11.33
C ASN A 120 38.39 47.24 12.79
N GLY A 121 38.35 45.90 12.98
CA GLY A 121 39.02 45.27 14.14
C GLY A 121 38.47 43.92 14.65
N ASN A 122 39.09 42.82 14.20
CA ASN A 122 39.01 41.41 14.61
C ASN A 122 38.59 40.96 16.05
N ASP A 123 38.08 39.73 16.08
CA ASP A 123 38.26 38.65 17.07
C ASP A 123 37.97 38.87 18.58
N SER A 124 36.80 38.40 19.03
CA SER A 124 36.71 37.20 19.90
C SER A 124 35.26 36.83 20.24
N SER A 125 34.89 35.57 20.03
CA SER A 125 33.75 34.89 20.69
C SER A 125 34.29 34.02 21.86
N PRO A 126 33.48 33.56 22.84
CA PRO A 126 32.01 33.50 22.84
C PRO A 126 31.29 33.95 24.14
N ASN A 127 29.99 34.29 24.02
CA ASN A 127 28.96 33.65 24.86
C ASN A 127 27.54 33.81 24.28
N VAL A 128 26.59 33.03 24.79
CA VAL A 128 25.16 33.10 24.50
C VAL A 128 24.46 34.02 25.50
N GLU A 129 23.95 35.17 25.06
CA GLU A 129 23.02 35.97 25.87
C GLU A 129 21.56 35.66 25.54
N THR A 130 20.86 35.06 26.51
CA THR A 130 19.39 34.95 26.48
C THR A 130 18.80 36.29 26.91
N ILE A 131 18.13 37.00 26.00
CA ILE A 131 17.44 38.27 26.33
C ILE A 131 16.17 37.98 27.14
N GLY A 132 16.35 37.72 28.43
CA GLY A 132 15.27 37.60 29.41
C GLY A 132 14.70 38.97 29.75
N LEU A 133 13.60 39.36 29.12
CA LEU A 133 12.95 40.66 29.35
C LEU A 133 12.15 40.67 30.67
N VAL A 134 12.86 40.63 31.79
CA VAL A 134 12.29 40.79 33.14
C VAL A 134 11.76 42.22 33.29
N LYS A 135 10.45 42.39 33.21
CA LYS A 135 9.80 43.68 33.52
C LYS A 135 8.70 43.56 34.57
N GLN A 136 9.17 43.57 35.82
CA GLN A 136 8.42 43.85 37.05
C GLN A 136 7.08 43.12 37.22
N LEU A 137 7.14 41.99 37.94
CA LEU A 137 6.09 41.63 38.88
C LEU A 137 6.01 42.72 39.97
N LYS A 138 5.31 43.82 39.66
CA LYS A 138 4.88 44.78 40.67
C LYS A 138 3.68 44.19 41.38
N ASN A 139 3.72 44.20 42.71
CA ASN A 139 2.71 43.63 43.58
C ASN A 139 1.29 43.89 43.09
N THR A 140 0.45 42.86 43.17
CA THR A 140 -0.98 43.00 43.36
C THR A 140 -1.21 43.78 44.65
N SER A 141 -1.17 45.11 44.55
CA SER A 141 -1.77 45.97 45.56
C SER A 141 -3.21 45.51 45.70
N LEU A 142 -3.57 45.05 46.89
CA LEU A 142 -4.97 44.81 47.21
C LEU A 142 -5.67 46.15 47.11
N LYS A 143 -6.38 46.38 45.99
CA LYS A 143 -7.51 47.31 45.97
C LYS A 143 -8.54 46.75 46.95
N VAL A 144 -8.35 47.11 48.23
CA VAL A 144 -9.42 47.26 49.20
C VAL A 144 -10.57 47.90 48.43
N GLY A 145 -11.71 47.21 48.40
CA GLY A 145 -12.71 47.42 47.37
C GLY A 145 -13.08 48.90 47.22
N ASP A 146 -13.20 49.36 45.97
CA ASP A 146 -13.79 50.65 45.68
C ASP A 146 -15.27 50.59 46.12
N ILE A 147 -15.54 50.95 47.39
CA ILE A 147 -16.88 50.91 47.97
C ILE A 147 -17.74 51.92 47.21
N ASP A 148 -18.79 51.43 46.55
CA ASP A 148 -19.77 52.31 45.89
C ASP A 148 -20.54 53.10 46.96
N THR A 149 -20.15 54.36 47.18
CA THR A 149 -20.82 55.30 48.09
C THR A 149 -21.93 56.09 47.39
N ALA A 150 -22.49 55.58 46.28
CA ALA A 150 -23.74 56.09 45.74
C ALA A 150 -24.87 56.04 46.78
N ALA A 151 -25.88 56.88 46.61
CA ALA A 151 -27.02 56.94 47.52
C ALA A 151 -27.74 55.56 47.62
N PRO A 152 -28.30 55.21 48.79
CA PRO A 152 -29.04 53.96 48.97
C PRO A 152 -30.12 53.78 47.90
N PHE A 153 -30.25 52.55 47.39
CA PHE A 153 -31.20 52.24 46.32
C PHE A 153 -32.65 52.54 46.75
N GLU A 154 -33.29 53.50 46.10
CA GLU A 154 -34.65 53.96 46.44
C GLU A 154 -35.72 52.91 46.10
N SER A 155 -35.36 51.87 45.35
CA SER A 155 -36.22 50.72 45.08
C SER A 155 -35.42 49.42 44.90
N VAL A 156 -35.97 48.32 45.43
CA VAL A 156 -35.48 46.95 45.18
C VAL A 156 -35.36 46.66 43.67
N LYS A 157 -36.28 47.20 42.84
CA LYS A 157 -36.25 47.05 41.38
C LYS A 157 -35.02 47.71 40.74
N GLN A 158 -34.54 48.81 41.33
CA GLN A 158 -33.36 49.56 40.88
C GLN A 158 -32.07 48.81 41.24
N ALA A 159 -31.99 48.23 42.44
CA ALA A 159 -30.91 47.34 42.85
C ALA A 159 -30.83 46.09 41.97
N VAL A 160 -31.96 45.40 41.75
CA VAL A 160 -32.03 44.23 40.84
C VAL A 160 -31.55 44.59 39.44
N SER A 161 -31.93 45.77 38.90
CA SER A 161 -31.46 46.26 37.60
C SER A 161 -29.94 46.47 37.52
N LYS A 162 -29.32 47.00 38.59
CA LYS A 162 -27.86 47.22 38.66
C LYS A 162 -27.04 45.93 38.62
N PHE A 163 -27.58 44.82 39.13
CA PHE A 163 -26.99 43.48 39.03
C PHE A 163 -27.42 42.71 37.75
N GLY A 164 -27.94 43.42 36.74
CA GLY A 164 -28.30 42.88 35.42
C GLY A 164 -29.82 42.83 35.15
N GLY A 165 -30.66 42.99 36.17
CA GLY A 165 -32.10 42.81 36.08
C GLY A 165 -32.51 41.35 36.30
N ILE A 166 -33.79 41.05 36.05
CA ILE A 166 -34.30 39.66 36.02
C ILE A 166 -33.90 39.04 34.68
N ILE A 167 -32.60 38.81 34.49
CA ILE A 167 -32.08 37.98 33.41
C ILE A 167 -32.50 36.55 33.70
N ASP A 168 -32.96 35.81 32.69
CA ASP A 168 -33.10 34.35 32.84
C ASP A 168 -31.71 33.74 33.06
N TRP A 169 -31.44 33.41 34.32
CA TRP A 169 -30.20 32.80 34.77
C TRP A 169 -29.91 31.48 34.04
N LYS A 170 -30.94 30.79 33.52
CA LYS A 170 -30.82 29.58 32.72
C LYS A 170 -30.24 29.90 31.34
N ALA A 171 -30.79 30.89 30.65
CA ALA A 171 -30.25 31.39 29.38
C ALA A 171 -28.82 31.95 29.53
N HIS A 172 -28.55 32.73 30.59
CA HIS A 172 -27.21 33.26 30.85
C HIS A 172 -26.19 32.14 31.19
N LYS A 173 -26.62 31.10 31.93
CA LYS A 173 -25.81 29.92 32.20
C LYS A 173 -25.47 29.15 30.91
N ILE A 174 -26.46 28.93 30.03
CA ILE A 174 -26.26 28.28 28.72
C ILE A 174 -25.23 29.06 27.90
N GLN A 175 -25.44 30.36 27.70
CA GLN A 175 -24.54 31.21 26.93
C GLN A 175 -23.12 31.30 27.55
N THR A 176 -23.01 31.18 28.89
CA THR A 176 -21.72 31.11 29.58
C THR A 176 -21.02 29.77 29.35
N THR A 177 -21.76 28.64 29.35
CA THR A 177 -21.18 27.33 29.02
C THR A 177 -20.78 27.21 27.55
N GLU A 178 -21.52 27.83 26.62
CA GLU A 178 -21.15 27.91 25.20
C GLU A 178 -19.88 28.74 24.99
N LYS A 179 -19.79 29.92 25.64
CA LYS A 179 -18.57 30.74 25.64
C LYS A 179 -17.37 29.99 26.21
N ARG A 180 -17.53 29.24 27.30
CA ARG A 180 -16.48 28.36 27.83
C ARG A 180 -16.08 27.28 26.83
N LYS A 181 -17.03 26.53 26.27
CA LYS A 181 -16.77 25.48 25.27
C LYS A 181 -16.05 26.03 24.04
N HIS A 182 -16.36 27.25 23.60
CA HIS A 182 -15.63 27.90 22.52
C HIS A 182 -14.20 28.28 22.94
N ILE A 183 -14.00 28.89 24.11
CA ILE A 183 -12.66 29.23 24.62
C ILE A 183 -11.80 27.98 24.82
N GLU A 184 -12.41 26.90 25.33
CA GLU A 184 -11.79 25.59 25.55
C GLU A 184 -11.37 24.94 24.22
N GLN A 185 -12.23 24.97 23.20
CA GLN A 185 -11.90 24.50 21.85
C GLN A 185 -10.81 25.36 21.17
N GLN A 186 -10.77 26.66 21.41
CA GLN A 186 -9.71 27.53 20.90
C GLN A 186 -8.38 27.29 21.64
N LEU A 187 -8.44 27.02 22.95
CA LEU A 187 -7.29 26.67 23.78
C LEU A 187 -6.70 25.31 23.37
N GLU A 188 -7.55 24.32 23.09
CA GLU A 188 -7.17 23.00 22.58
C GLU A 188 -6.45 23.11 21.22
N LYS A 189 -7.05 23.81 20.24
CA LYS A 189 -6.39 24.13 18.96
C LYS A 189 -5.04 24.84 19.14
N THR A 190 -4.98 25.85 20.02
CA THR A 190 -3.74 26.58 20.31
C THR A 190 -2.68 25.64 20.91
N ASN A 191 -3.09 24.72 21.78
CA ASN A 191 -2.23 23.73 22.41
C ASN A 191 -1.71 22.68 21.42
N ASP A 192 -2.44 22.37 20.34
CA ASP A 192 -1.99 21.53 19.23
C ASP A 192 -1.09 22.28 18.22
N GLU A 193 -1.34 23.57 17.99
CA GLU A 193 -0.51 24.41 17.11
C GLU A 193 0.86 24.73 17.72
N ILE A 194 0.96 24.92 19.04
CA ILE A 194 2.23 25.20 19.75
C ILE A 194 3.33 24.14 19.46
N PRO A 195 3.12 22.82 19.63
CA PRO A 195 4.15 21.82 19.34
C PRO A 195 4.46 21.71 17.85
N LEU A 196 3.47 21.95 16.96
CA LEU A 196 3.70 21.99 15.52
C LEU A 196 4.61 23.17 15.13
N MET A 197 4.36 24.36 15.67
CA MET A 197 5.18 25.55 15.44
C MET A 197 6.57 25.42 16.10
N LYS A 198 6.66 24.81 17.28
CA LYS A 198 7.95 24.47 17.93
C LYS A 198 8.77 23.48 17.09
N LYS A 199 8.13 22.47 16.48
CA LYS A 199 8.79 21.53 15.55
C LYS A 199 9.28 22.23 14.28
N LYS A 200 8.47 23.10 13.69
CA LYS A 200 8.87 23.95 12.54
C LYS A 200 10.06 24.85 12.89
N SER A 201 10.04 25.49 14.05
CA SER A 201 11.13 26.35 14.55
C SER A 201 12.43 25.57 14.70
N LYS A 202 12.39 24.38 15.32
CA LYS A 202 13.58 23.52 15.49
C LYS A 202 14.16 23.07 14.14
N ALA A 203 13.31 22.66 13.20
CA ALA A 203 13.75 22.27 11.85
C ALA A 203 14.39 23.44 11.08
N ALA A 204 13.88 24.66 11.25
CA ALA A 204 14.47 25.87 10.65
C ALA A 204 15.82 26.25 11.30
N GLU A 205 15.98 26.02 12.60
CA GLU A 205 17.24 26.22 13.33
C GLU A 205 18.31 25.18 12.93
N GLU A 206 17.91 23.91 12.78
CA GLU A 206 18.76 22.83 12.26
C GLU A 206 19.21 23.10 10.81
N ALA A 207 18.29 23.53 9.94
CA ALA A 207 18.61 23.93 8.58
C ALA A 207 19.57 25.14 8.53
N LYS A 208 19.36 26.16 9.39
CA LYS A 208 20.28 27.29 9.53
C LYS A 208 21.68 26.85 9.98
N MET A 209 21.77 25.92 10.93
CA MET A 209 23.05 25.38 11.40
C MET A 209 23.80 24.63 10.28
N GLN A 210 23.08 23.84 9.48
CA GLN A 210 23.66 23.14 8.34
C GLN A 210 24.18 24.13 7.27
N VAL A 211 23.39 25.16 6.90
CA VAL A 211 23.82 26.19 5.94
C VAL A 211 25.03 26.99 6.44
N LEU A 212 25.12 27.29 7.74
CA LEU A 212 26.31 27.92 8.32
C LEU A 212 27.54 27.02 8.24
N LYS A 213 27.39 25.72 8.52
CA LYS A 213 28.47 24.74 8.38
C LYS A 213 28.96 24.62 6.94
N GLU A 214 28.04 24.60 5.97
CA GLU A 214 28.33 24.55 4.53
C GLU A 214 29.04 25.83 4.05
N LEU A 215 28.59 27.00 4.53
CA LEU A 215 29.26 28.29 4.31
C LEU A 215 30.69 28.28 4.86
N ASP A 216 30.90 27.76 6.08
CA ASP A 216 32.22 27.73 6.72
C ASP A 216 33.15 26.63 6.19
N SER A 217 32.65 25.59 5.50
CA SER A 217 33.47 24.77 4.60
C SER A 217 33.79 25.48 3.28
N THR A 218 32.83 26.22 2.72
CA THR A 218 33.02 26.94 1.44
C THR A 218 34.05 28.06 1.58
N LYS A 219 34.06 28.81 2.70
CA LYS A 219 35.10 29.81 3.01
C LYS A 219 36.49 29.19 3.03
N ARG A 220 36.68 28.11 3.81
CA ARG A 220 37.97 27.41 3.92
C ARG A 220 38.46 26.87 2.59
N PHE A 221 37.56 26.33 1.76
CA PHE A 221 37.89 25.88 0.41
C PHE A 221 38.28 27.05 -0.53
N ILE A 222 37.65 28.22 -0.38
CA ILE A 222 38.05 29.45 -1.10
C ILE A 222 39.42 29.96 -0.60
N GLU A 223 39.70 29.85 0.69
CA GLU A 223 41.00 30.22 1.30
C GLU A 223 42.12 29.27 0.83
N GLU A 224 41.85 27.96 0.80
CA GLU A 224 42.72 26.90 0.26
C GLU A 224 43.03 27.13 -1.24
N LEU A 225 41.99 27.30 -2.08
CA LEU A 225 42.16 27.63 -3.50
C LEU A 225 42.91 28.96 -3.73
N LYS A 226 42.79 29.94 -2.83
CA LYS A 226 43.53 31.20 -2.90
C LYS A 226 45.01 30.99 -2.58
N LEU A 227 45.34 30.18 -1.57
CA LEU A 227 46.71 29.81 -1.25
C LEU A 227 47.34 29.01 -2.38
N ASP A 228 46.61 28.09 -3.01
CA ASP A 228 47.09 27.36 -4.19
C ASP A 228 47.30 28.27 -5.41
N LEU A 229 46.44 29.27 -5.62
CA LEU A 229 46.65 30.27 -6.67
C LEU A 229 47.91 31.12 -6.42
N GLU A 230 48.17 31.53 -5.17
CA GLU A 230 49.36 32.28 -4.78
C GLU A 230 50.65 31.41 -4.88
N ARG A 231 50.56 30.14 -4.48
CA ARG A 231 51.59 29.10 -4.64
C ARG A 231 51.85 28.75 -6.12
N ALA A 232 50.85 28.88 -7.00
CA ALA A 232 51.00 28.72 -8.43
C ALA A 232 51.65 29.95 -9.09
N GLN A 233 51.22 31.17 -8.72
CA GLN A 233 51.79 32.43 -9.24
C GLN A 233 53.26 32.64 -8.84
N THR A 234 53.64 32.24 -7.62
CA THR A 234 55.04 32.27 -7.18
C THR A 234 55.91 31.29 -7.95
N LYS A 235 55.44 30.05 -8.17
CA LYS A 235 56.11 29.08 -9.05
C LYS A 235 56.17 29.53 -10.52
N GLU A 236 55.16 30.24 -11.01
CA GLU A 236 55.16 30.82 -12.35
C GLU A 236 56.22 31.94 -12.47
N HIS A 237 56.42 32.74 -11.40
CA HIS A 237 57.48 33.75 -11.34
C HIS A 237 58.87 33.12 -11.28
N GLU A 238 59.06 32.10 -10.43
CA GLU A 238 60.29 31.31 -10.34
C GLU A 238 60.66 30.70 -11.70
N ALA A 239 59.71 30.01 -12.36
CA ALA A 239 59.90 29.43 -13.68
C ALA A 239 60.19 30.47 -14.78
N LYS A 240 59.68 31.71 -14.65
CA LYS A 240 60.04 32.82 -15.55
C LYS A 240 61.47 33.30 -15.33
N GLN A 241 61.90 33.44 -14.08
CA GLN A 241 63.28 33.82 -13.76
C GLN A 241 64.27 32.74 -14.21
N ASP A 242 63.95 31.46 -14.03
CA ASP A 242 64.73 30.35 -14.57
C ASP A 242 64.73 30.35 -16.10
N SER A 243 63.60 30.64 -16.75
CA SER A 243 63.54 30.78 -18.22
C SER A 243 64.36 31.96 -18.74
N GLU A 244 64.42 33.07 -18.02
CA GLU A 244 65.28 34.21 -18.36
C GLU A 244 66.77 33.88 -18.14
N LEU A 245 67.11 33.19 -17.05
CA LEU A 245 68.48 32.72 -16.78
C LEU A 245 68.95 31.70 -17.84
N VAL A 246 68.10 30.75 -18.22
CA VAL A 246 68.37 29.82 -19.32
C VAL A 246 68.50 30.56 -20.65
N LYS A 247 67.65 31.56 -20.93
CA LYS A 247 67.76 32.38 -22.15
C LYS A 247 69.07 33.16 -22.19
N LEU A 248 69.47 33.80 -21.10
CA LEU A 248 70.76 34.48 -20.99
C LEU A 248 71.93 33.51 -21.16
N ARG A 249 71.84 32.29 -20.60
CA ARG A 249 72.88 31.28 -20.78
C ARG A 249 72.95 30.73 -22.21
N VAL A 250 71.82 30.67 -22.92
CA VAL A 250 71.78 30.35 -24.35
C VAL A 250 72.37 31.49 -25.18
N GLU A 251 72.06 32.75 -24.88
CA GLU A 251 72.62 33.94 -25.58
C GLU A 251 74.13 34.10 -25.31
N GLU A 252 74.61 33.75 -24.11
CA GLU A 252 76.04 33.66 -23.77
C GLU A 252 76.71 32.50 -24.52
N MET A 253 76.05 31.34 -24.62
CA MET A 253 76.54 30.22 -25.44
C MET A 253 76.55 30.56 -26.94
N GLU A 254 75.57 31.30 -27.45
CA GLU A 254 75.49 31.70 -28.85
C GLU A 254 76.56 32.74 -29.21
N GLN A 255 76.91 33.63 -28.28
CA GLN A 255 78.10 34.48 -28.38
C GLN A 255 79.41 33.64 -28.31
N GLY A 256 79.49 32.69 -27.37
CA GLY A 256 80.64 31.79 -27.22
C GLY A 256 80.84 30.77 -28.34
N ILE A 257 79.80 30.47 -29.13
CA ILE A 257 79.86 29.62 -30.33
C ILE A 257 80.68 30.26 -31.47
N THR A 258 81.05 31.54 -31.36
CA THR A 258 82.00 32.17 -32.28
C THR A 258 83.46 31.69 -32.12
N ASP A 259 83.84 31.11 -30.97
CA ASP A 259 85.16 30.50 -30.72
C ASP A 259 85.06 28.96 -30.64
N ASP A 260 85.04 28.32 -31.82
CA ASP A 260 84.74 26.90 -32.04
C ASP A 260 85.81 25.91 -31.50
N SER A 261 85.83 25.68 -30.18
CA SER A 261 86.82 24.79 -29.54
C SER A 261 86.40 24.03 -28.26
N SER A 262 85.27 24.35 -27.60
CA SER A 262 84.93 23.77 -26.29
C SER A 262 83.94 22.60 -26.35
N VAL A 263 84.44 21.37 -26.14
CA VAL A 263 83.63 20.14 -26.03
C VAL A 263 82.54 20.25 -24.94
N ALA A 264 82.85 20.91 -23.81
CA ALA A 264 81.93 21.04 -22.68
C ALA A 264 80.68 21.86 -23.02
N ALA A 265 80.81 22.90 -23.85
CA ALA A 265 79.67 23.68 -24.33
C ALA A 265 78.75 22.84 -25.22
N LYS A 266 79.33 22.01 -26.10
CA LYS A 266 78.59 21.10 -26.97
C LYS A 266 77.84 20.02 -26.20
N THR A 267 78.46 19.39 -25.20
CA THR A 267 77.78 18.41 -24.34
C THR A 267 76.66 19.05 -23.50
N GLN A 268 76.83 20.30 -23.05
CA GLN A 268 75.78 20.99 -22.31
C GLN A 268 74.58 21.34 -23.21
N LEU A 269 74.84 21.75 -24.47
CA LEU A 269 73.80 21.99 -25.48
C LEU A 269 73.03 20.70 -25.83
N GLU A 270 73.73 19.57 -25.96
CA GLU A 270 73.11 18.26 -26.18
C GLU A 270 72.20 17.85 -25.00
N VAL A 271 72.64 18.09 -23.76
CA VAL A 271 71.84 17.85 -22.55
C VAL A 271 70.61 18.77 -22.45
N THR A 272 70.71 20.06 -22.80
CA THR A 272 69.54 20.96 -22.81
C THR A 272 68.59 20.63 -23.95
N GLN A 273 69.09 20.26 -25.13
CA GLN A 273 68.28 19.79 -26.26
C GLN A 273 67.53 18.49 -25.92
N ALA A 274 68.18 17.53 -25.25
CA ALA A 274 67.54 16.31 -24.77
C ALA A 274 66.45 16.56 -23.72
N ARG A 275 66.70 17.47 -22.76
CA ARG A 275 65.69 17.89 -21.76
C ARG A 275 64.49 18.58 -22.40
N HIS A 276 64.73 19.48 -23.37
CA HIS A 276 63.66 20.12 -24.14
C HIS A 276 62.84 19.10 -24.94
N ALA A 277 63.49 18.12 -25.58
CA ALA A 277 62.79 17.06 -26.30
C ALA A 277 61.91 16.19 -25.38
N ALA A 278 62.39 15.88 -24.17
CA ALA A 278 61.59 15.19 -23.15
C ALA A 278 60.37 16.02 -22.72
N ALA A 279 60.56 17.29 -22.35
CA ALA A 279 59.48 18.18 -21.94
C ALA A 279 58.43 18.42 -23.04
N VAL A 280 58.83 18.46 -24.32
CA VAL A 280 57.91 18.53 -25.46
C VAL A 280 57.12 17.23 -25.64
N SER A 281 57.73 16.07 -25.36
CA SER A 281 57.05 14.77 -25.36
C SER A 281 56.01 14.67 -24.22
N GLU A 282 56.36 15.13 -23.02
CA GLU A 282 55.46 15.17 -21.86
C GLU A 282 54.31 16.16 -22.08
N LEU A 283 54.58 17.34 -22.67
CA LEU A 283 53.53 18.28 -23.07
C LEU A 283 52.58 17.68 -24.11
N ALA A 284 53.09 16.83 -25.01
CA ALA A 284 52.26 16.13 -25.99
C ALA A 284 51.37 15.05 -25.35
N THR A 285 51.84 14.29 -24.36
CA THR A 285 51.01 13.32 -23.63
C THR A 285 49.95 14.01 -22.79
N VAL A 286 50.31 15.04 -22.00
CA VAL A 286 49.36 15.82 -21.20
C VAL A 286 48.29 16.49 -22.07
N LYS A 287 48.65 17.00 -23.26
CA LYS A 287 47.68 17.56 -24.21
C LYS A 287 46.72 16.50 -24.76
N ASN A 288 47.20 15.28 -25.02
CA ASN A 288 46.35 14.16 -25.45
C ASN A 288 45.43 13.67 -24.32
N GLU A 289 45.92 13.62 -23.09
CA GLU A 289 45.13 13.30 -21.89
C GLU A 289 44.02 14.33 -21.64
N LEU A 290 44.33 15.63 -21.72
CA LEU A 290 43.36 16.72 -21.61
C LEU A 290 42.26 16.63 -22.67
N GLU A 291 42.65 16.34 -23.92
CA GLU A 291 41.71 16.18 -25.04
C GLU A 291 40.85 14.90 -24.92
N ASN A 292 41.33 13.86 -24.22
CA ASN A 292 40.52 12.67 -23.91
C ASN A 292 39.57 12.93 -22.74
N LEU A 293 40.05 13.56 -21.66
CA LEU A 293 39.22 13.98 -20.52
C LEU A 293 38.07 14.91 -20.96
N ARG A 294 38.31 15.75 -21.97
CA ARG A 294 37.28 16.58 -22.60
C ARG A 294 36.17 15.75 -23.27
N LYS A 295 36.53 14.72 -24.03
CA LYS A 295 35.56 13.80 -24.68
C LYS A 295 34.77 13.02 -23.64
N ASP A 296 35.42 12.57 -22.57
CA ASP A 296 34.77 11.88 -21.46
C ASP A 296 33.77 12.80 -20.72
N TYR A 297 34.13 14.08 -20.55
CA TYR A 297 33.24 15.10 -20.00
C TYR A 297 32.03 15.38 -20.92
N ASP A 298 32.24 15.54 -22.22
CA ASP A 298 31.15 15.75 -23.20
C ASP A 298 30.22 14.51 -23.26
N LEU A 299 30.78 13.30 -23.16
CA LEU A 299 30.02 12.05 -23.06
C LEU A 299 29.21 12.00 -21.76
N LEU A 300 29.80 12.38 -20.63
CA LEU A 300 29.15 12.44 -19.32
C LEU A 300 28.01 13.48 -19.29
N LEU A 301 28.19 14.65 -19.92
CA LEU A 301 27.11 15.63 -20.14
C LEU A 301 25.95 15.01 -20.94
N SER A 302 26.25 14.26 -22.00
CA SER A 302 25.23 13.59 -22.82
C SER A 302 24.45 12.52 -22.03
N GLU A 303 25.09 11.78 -21.13
CA GLU A 303 24.41 10.81 -20.27
C GLU A 303 23.58 11.52 -19.20
N LYS A 304 24.11 12.59 -18.58
CA LYS A 304 23.38 13.43 -17.62
C LYS A 304 22.08 13.97 -18.24
N ASP A 305 22.11 14.48 -19.47
CA ASP A 305 20.90 14.97 -20.15
C ASP A 305 19.92 13.83 -20.49
N ARG A 306 20.44 12.64 -20.83
CA ARG A 306 19.60 11.44 -21.03
C ARG A 306 18.95 10.97 -19.72
N ALA A 307 19.69 11.01 -18.61
CA ALA A 307 19.20 10.70 -17.28
C ALA A 307 18.14 11.72 -16.83
N VAL A 308 18.37 13.01 -17.02
CA VAL A 308 17.39 14.08 -16.76
C VAL A 308 16.13 13.91 -17.62
N LYS A 309 16.26 13.52 -18.89
CA LYS A 309 15.10 13.23 -19.76
C LYS A 309 14.29 12.04 -19.23
N ARG A 310 14.95 10.93 -18.88
CA ARG A 310 14.30 9.75 -18.26
C ARG A 310 13.63 10.11 -16.93
N ALA A 311 14.29 10.89 -16.06
CA ALA A 311 13.74 11.33 -14.78
C ALA A 311 12.48 12.20 -14.95
N ARG A 312 12.48 13.13 -15.93
CA ARG A 312 11.28 13.92 -16.27
C ARG A 312 10.14 13.04 -16.77
N GLN A 313 10.41 12.03 -17.59
CA GLN A 313 9.41 11.08 -18.08
C GLN A 313 8.82 10.22 -16.95
N ALA A 314 9.66 9.76 -16.02
CA ALA A 314 9.21 9.05 -14.82
C ALA A 314 8.37 9.95 -13.90
N ALA A 315 8.75 11.22 -13.72
CA ALA A 315 7.99 12.18 -12.92
C ALA A 315 6.61 12.52 -13.55
N SER A 316 6.50 12.62 -14.88
CA SER A 316 5.20 12.77 -15.54
C SER A 316 4.32 11.51 -15.36
N ALA A 317 4.89 10.32 -15.54
CA ALA A 317 4.15 9.07 -15.34
C ALA A 317 3.67 8.90 -13.89
N LEU A 318 4.51 9.26 -12.91
CA LEU A 318 4.12 9.29 -11.49
C LEU A 318 2.96 10.25 -11.23
N LYS A 319 2.96 11.43 -11.87
CA LYS A 319 1.87 12.41 -11.75
C LYS A 319 0.56 11.97 -12.42
N ASP A 320 0.62 11.07 -13.40
CA ASP A 320 -0.59 10.47 -13.98
C ASP A 320 -1.14 9.35 -13.09
N VAL A 321 -0.27 8.53 -12.49
CA VAL A 321 -0.65 7.55 -11.43
C VAL A 321 -1.20 8.25 -10.18
N GLU A 322 -0.68 9.41 -9.79
CA GLU A 322 -1.18 10.23 -8.68
C GLU A 322 -2.66 10.61 -8.88
N LYS A 323 -3.04 11.06 -10.08
CA LYS A 323 -4.44 11.35 -10.45
C LYS A 323 -5.32 10.10 -10.48
N GLU A 324 -4.77 8.96 -10.91
CA GLU A 324 -5.50 7.69 -10.92
C GLU A 324 -5.83 7.25 -9.49
N VAL A 325 -4.88 7.37 -8.56
CA VAL A 325 -5.09 7.10 -7.12
C VAL A 325 -6.08 8.10 -6.50
N GLU A 326 -6.03 9.39 -6.86
CA GLU A 326 -7.01 10.40 -6.43
C GLU A 326 -8.44 10.04 -6.92
N ASN A 327 -8.59 9.73 -8.21
CA ASN A 327 -9.86 9.29 -8.81
C ASN A 327 -10.41 8.01 -8.18
N LEU A 328 -9.56 6.99 -7.95
CA LEU A 328 -9.94 5.76 -7.25
C LEU A 328 -10.34 6.03 -5.79
N THR A 329 -9.72 7.01 -5.13
CA THR A 329 -10.10 7.43 -3.77
C THR A 329 -11.48 8.07 -3.76
N ILE A 330 -11.78 8.95 -4.73
CA ILE A 330 -13.11 9.56 -4.89
C ILE A 330 -14.17 8.47 -5.19
N GLN A 331 -13.87 7.51 -6.07
CA GLN A 331 -14.77 6.38 -6.34
C GLN A 331 -15.00 5.50 -5.10
N LEU A 332 -13.97 5.24 -4.30
CA LEU A 332 -14.10 4.52 -3.03
C LEU A 332 -15.00 5.27 -2.05
N MET A 333 -14.88 6.60 -1.96
CA MET A 333 -15.77 7.42 -1.14
C MET A 333 -17.23 7.38 -1.62
N MET A 334 -17.50 7.54 -2.92
CA MET A 334 -18.86 7.45 -3.47
C MET A 334 -19.48 6.05 -3.28
N ASN A 335 -18.69 4.99 -3.45
CA ASN A 335 -19.13 3.62 -3.20
C ASN A 335 -19.38 3.34 -1.71
N LYS A 336 -18.64 4.00 -0.81
CA LYS A 336 -18.88 3.93 0.64
C LYS A 336 -20.17 4.67 1.01
N GLU A 337 -20.36 5.89 0.52
CA GLU A 337 -21.53 6.73 0.82
C GLU A 337 -22.83 6.09 0.31
N SER A 338 -22.82 5.52 -0.89
CA SER A 338 -23.95 4.75 -1.42
C SER A 338 -24.20 3.45 -0.63
N LEU A 339 -23.16 2.75 -0.17
CA LEU A 339 -23.31 1.60 0.73
C LEU A 339 -23.95 2.01 2.07
N GLU A 340 -23.45 3.07 2.71
CA GLU A 340 -24.00 3.61 3.97
C GLU A 340 -25.46 4.06 3.79
N SER A 341 -25.80 4.67 2.65
CA SER A 341 -27.18 5.01 2.27
C SER A 341 -28.08 3.78 2.13
N THR A 342 -27.64 2.72 1.42
CA THR A 342 -28.43 1.47 1.32
C THR A 342 -28.60 0.78 2.67
N HIS A 343 -27.62 0.87 3.56
CA HIS A 343 -27.72 0.32 4.92
C HIS A 343 -28.71 1.12 5.78
N ALA A 344 -28.77 2.45 5.63
CA ALA A 344 -29.77 3.28 6.31
C ALA A 344 -31.19 2.93 5.85
N ALA A 345 -31.43 2.87 4.53
CA ALA A 345 -32.72 2.48 3.96
C ALA A 345 -33.16 1.05 4.35
N HIS A 346 -32.21 0.12 4.49
CA HIS A 346 -32.50 -1.22 5.02
C HIS A 346 -32.95 -1.19 6.49
N LEU A 347 -32.33 -0.38 7.34
CA LEU A 347 -32.72 -0.24 8.74
C LEU A 347 -34.11 0.40 8.89
N GLU A 348 -34.40 1.46 8.13
CA GLU A 348 -35.72 2.10 8.08
C GLU A 348 -36.81 1.12 7.59
N ALA A 349 -36.53 0.33 6.55
CA ALA A 349 -37.45 -0.71 6.08
C ALA A 349 -37.68 -1.82 7.13
N GLU A 350 -36.67 -2.17 7.92
CA GLU A 350 -36.77 -3.16 9.01
C GLU A 350 -37.56 -2.59 10.21
N GLU A 351 -37.37 -1.32 10.57
CA GLU A 351 -38.18 -0.64 11.58
C GLU A 351 -39.66 -0.57 11.16
N HIS A 352 -39.94 -0.24 9.89
CA HIS A 352 -41.29 -0.30 9.32
C HIS A 352 -41.86 -1.73 9.33
N ARG A 353 -41.05 -2.75 9.03
CA ARG A 353 -41.46 -4.17 9.07
C ARG A 353 -41.85 -4.59 10.48
N ILE A 354 -41.07 -4.19 11.49
CA ILE A 354 -41.33 -4.46 12.91
C ILE A 354 -42.58 -3.71 13.39
N GLY A 355 -42.71 -2.41 13.08
CA GLY A 355 -43.90 -1.62 13.41
C GLY A 355 -45.18 -2.21 12.81
N ALA A 356 -45.15 -2.62 11.55
CA ALA A 356 -46.26 -3.30 10.90
C ALA A 356 -46.53 -4.72 11.44
N ALA A 357 -45.55 -5.40 12.03
CA ALA A 357 -45.75 -6.67 12.71
C ALA A 357 -46.49 -6.46 14.05
N MET A 358 -46.01 -5.53 14.89
CA MET A 358 -46.65 -5.20 16.17
C MET A 358 -48.08 -4.66 16.00
N ALA A 359 -48.36 -3.90 14.93
CA ALA A 359 -49.71 -3.46 14.61
C ALA A 359 -50.66 -4.65 14.36
N ARG A 360 -50.26 -5.62 13.53
CA ARG A 360 -51.06 -6.83 13.26
C ARG A 360 -51.25 -7.71 14.50
N GLU A 361 -50.24 -7.79 15.37
CA GLU A 361 -50.32 -8.50 16.64
C GLU A 361 -51.32 -7.82 17.59
N GLN A 362 -51.28 -6.50 17.69
CA GLN A 362 -52.22 -5.70 18.47
C GLN A 362 -53.66 -5.78 17.93
N ASP A 363 -53.84 -5.78 16.61
CA ASP A 363 -55.13 -6.02 15.95
C ASP A 363 -55.63 -7.44 16.28
N SER A 364 -54.78 -8.46 16.16
CA SER A 364 -55.13 -9.86 16.47
C SER A 364 -55.59 -10.03 17.92
N LEU A 365 -54.91 -9.38 18.87
CA LEU A 365 -55.29 -9.37 20.29
C LEU A 365 -56.62 -8.65 20.54
N ASN A 366 -56.98 -7.65 19.72
CA ASN A 366 -58.29 -7.00 19.78
C ASN A 366 -59.39 -7.90 19.21
N TRP A 367 -59.16 -8.52 18.04
CA TRP A 367 -60.10 -9.48 17.45
C TRP A 367 -60.35 -10.70 18.34
N GLU A 368 -59.33 -11.18 19.06
CA GLU A 368 -59.48 -12.28 20.03
C GLU A 368 -60.34 -11.87 21.24
N GLN A 369 -60.21 -10.64 21.73
CA GLN A 369 -61.07 -10.09 22.79
C GLN A 369 -62.52 -9.90 22.33
N GLU A 370 -62.74 -9.41 21.10
CA GLU A 370 -64.08 -9.27 20.50
C GLU A 370 -64.74 -10.64 20.27
N LEU A 371 -63.98 -11.63 19.79
CA LEU A 371 -64.42 -13.02 19.62
C LEU A 371 -64.87 -13.64 20.95
N GLU A 372 -64.04 -13.49 21.99
CA GLU A 372 -64.28 -14.00 23.35
C GLU A 372 -65.46 -13.28 24.05
N GLN A 373 -65.73 -12.02 23.72
CA GLN A 373 -66.95 -11.33 24.15
C GLN A 373 -68.19 -11.84 23.40
N ALA A 374 -68.11 -11.97 22.07
CA ALA A 374 -69.20 -12.51 21.26
C ALA A 374 -69.55 -13.96 21.63
N HIS A 375 -68.56 -14.78 22.01
CA HIS A 375 -68.77 -16.14 22.49
C HIS A 375 -69.58 -16.17 23.80
N LYS A 376 -69.28 -15.29 24.77
CA LYS A 376 -70.05 -15.16 26.02
C LYS A 376 -71.49 -14.73 25.79
N GLU A 377 -71.71 -13.83 24.82
CA GLU A 377 -73.07 -13.41 24.44
C GLU A 377 -73.83 -14.53 23.72
N PHE A 378 -73.17 -15.30 22.85
CA PHE A 378 -73.75 -16.50 22.24
C PHE A 378 -74.11 -17.57 23.28
N GLU A 379 -73.22 -17.86 24.24
CA GLU A 379 -73.48 -18.85 25.31
C GLU A 379 -74.69 -18.43 26.17
N LYS A 380 -74.79 -17.14 26.52
CA LYS A 380 -75.95 -16.56 27.22
C LYS A 380 -77.25 -16.68 26.41
N VAL A 381 -77.22 -16.43 25.10
CA VAL A 381 -78.39 -16.62 24.22
C VAL A 381 -78.74 -18.10 24.08
N SER A 382 -77.76 -18.99 23.99
CA SER A 382 -77.97 -20.45 23.99
C SER A 382 -78.69 -20.91 25.27
N GLN A 383 -78.25 -20.42 26.44
CA GLN A 383 -78.91 -20.70 27.71
C GLN A 383 -80.36 -20.17 27.78
N GLN A 384 -80.65 -19.01 27.17
CA GLN A 384 -82.01 -18.50 27.00
C GLN A 384 -82.85 -19.38 26.06
N ILE A 385 -82.27 -19.88 24.96
CA ILE A 385 -82.94 -20.82 24.03
C ILE A 385 -83.32 -22.11 24.76
N TYR A 386 -82.41 -22.73 25.53
CA TYR A 386 -82.72 -23.91 26.33
C TYR A 386 -83.86 -23.66 27.33
N SER A 387 -83.86 -22.50 28.02
CA SER A 387 -84.96 -22.13 28.92
C SER A 387 -86.28 -21.85 28.20
N THR A 388 -86.23 -21.41 26.93
CA THR A 388 -87.43 -21.11 26.13
C THR A 388 -88.03 -22.38 25.56
N GLU A 389 -87.20 -23.33 25.11
CA GLU A 389 -87.64 -24.63 24.61
C GLU A 389 -88.21 -25.51 25.74
N ASP A 390 -87.66 -25.43 26.96
CA ASP A 390 -88.26 -26.00 28.18
C ASP A 390 -89.68 -25.44 28.43
N GLN A 391 -89.85 -24.11 28.41
CA GLN A 391 -91.18 -23.48 28.57
C GLN A 391 -92.15 -23.84 27.44
N LYS A 392 -91.65 -23.93 26.19
CA LYS A 392 -92.43 -24.36 25.02
C LYS A 392 -92.89 -25.82 25.16
N SER A 393 -92.01 -26.75 25.56
CA SER A 393 -92.41 -28.15 25.78
C SER A 393 -93.50 -28.30 26.85
N LYS A 394 -93.49 -27.44 27.88
CA LYS A 394 -94.54 -27.36 28.91
C LYS A 394 -95.86 -26.78 28.35
N LEU A 395 -95.78 -25.78 27.47
CA LEU A 395 -96.93 -25.23 26.76
C LEU A 395 -97.55 -26.25 25.79
N ASP A 396 -96.73 -26.97 25.03
CA ASP A 396 -97.16 -28.03 24.11
C ASP A 396 -97.85 -29.17 24.88
N THR A 397 -97.28 -29.58 26.02
CA THR A 397 -97.89 -30.58 26.94
C THR A 397 -99.24 -30.10 27.49
N ALA A 398 -99.33 -28.83 27.92
CA ALA A 398 -100.59 -28.25 28.40
C ALA A 398 -101.64 -28.11 27.27
N THR A 399 -101.19 -27.85 26.04
CA THR A 399 -102.04 -27.74 24.85
C THR A 399 -102.60 -29.11 24.44
N ALA A 400 -101.79 -30.18 24.52
CA ALA A 400 -102.25 -31.55 24.32
C ALA A 400 -103.34 -31.93 25.33
N LEU A 401 -103.11 -31.71 26.63
CA LEU A 401 -104.11 -31.97 27.69
C LEU A 401 -105.42 -31.19 27.47
N LEU A 402 -105.35 -29.97 26.93
CA LEU A 402 -106.52 -29.15 26.60
C LEU A 402 -107.26 -29.69 25.36
N HIS A 403 -106.53 -30.24 24.38
CA HIS A 403 -107.12 -30.94 23.25
C HIS A 403 -107.81 -32.25 23.68
N ASP A 404 -107.15 -33.05 24.52
CA ASP A 404 -107.69 -34.30 25.06
C ASP A 404 -109.00 -34.06 25.84
N LEU A 405 -109.00 -33.05 26.72
CA LEU A 405 -110.21 -32.59 27.42
C LEU A 405 -111.33 -32.14 26.46
N ASN A 406 -111.00 -31.53 25.33
CA ASN A 406 -112.01 -31.18 24.31
C ASN A 406 -112.57 -32.41 23.58
N THR A 407 -111.74 -33.43 23.32
CA THR A 407 -112.23 -34.70 22.74
C THR A 407 -113.09 -35.50 23.71
N ASP A 408 -112.79 -35.47 25.01
CA ASP A 408 -113.66 -36.03 26.06
C ASP A 408 -114.99 -35.27 26.15
N LEU A 409 -114.97 -33.93 26.04
CA LEU A 409 -116.18 -33.11 26.04
C LEU A 409 -117.02 -33.30 24.75
N ALA A 410 -116.37 -33.58 23.62
CA ALA A 410 -117.03 -33.93 22.36
C ALA A 410 -117.69 -35.31 22.44
N THR A 411 -116.97 -36.35 22.87
CA THR A 411 -117.53 -37.71 23.02
C THR A 411 -118.63 -37.78 24.08
N TYR A 412 -118.52 -37.00 25.18
CA TYR A 412 -119.61 -36.83 26.13
C TYR A 412 -120.88 -36.23 25.48
N LYS A 413 -120.74 -35.22 24.63
CA LYS A 413 -121.88 -34.63 23.87
C LYS A 413 -122.45 -35.57 22.82
N GLU A 414 -121.63 -36.38 22.17
CA GLU A 414 -122.03 -37.29 21.09
C GLU A 414 -122.68 -38.59 21.63
N SER A 415 -122.48 -38.92 22.91
CA SER A 415 -123.03 -40.10 23.57
C SER A 415 -124.57 -40.15 23.77
N LYS A 416 -125.36 -39.25 23.14
CA LYS A 416 -126.79 -39.08 23.50
C LYS A 416 -127.81 -38.77 22.37
N LEU A 417 -127.75 -39.44 21.22
CA LEU A 417 -128.97 -39.78 20.45
C LEU A 417 -128.74 -40.90 19.41
N THR A 418 -129.62 -41.90 19.33
CA THR A 418 -129.74 -42.89 18.24
C THR A 418 -131.20 -43.39 18.10
N GLN A 419 -131.49 -44.20 17.06
CA GLN A 419 -132.80 -44.73 16.62
C GLN A 419 -133.73 -43.69 15.92
N ASP A 420 -134.58 -44.05 14.94
CA ASP A 420 -135.10 -45.39 14.55
C ASP A 420 -135.18 -45.66 13.01
N SER A 421 -135.62 -46.87 12.63
CA SER A 421 -135.87 -47.41 11.25
C SER A 421 -137.40 -47.46 10.91
N PRO A 422 -137.91 -48.02 9.79
CA PRO A 422 -137.33 -48.53 8.52
C PRO A 422 -137.90 -47.75 7.28
N GLU A 423 -138.37 -48.22 6.10
CA GLU A 423 -138.59 -49.53 5.42
C GLU A 423 -138.83 -49.34 3.88
N ASN A 424 -138.72 -50.40 3.06
CA ASN A 424 -139.28 -50.59 1.68
C ASN A 424 -138.82 -49.68 0.50
N ASP A 425 -138.81 -50.10 -0.78
CA ASP A 425 -138.73 -51.43 -1.45
C ASP A 425 -138.36 -51.25 -2.97
N ILE A 426 -137.98 -52.35 -3.65
CA ILE A 426 -137.98 -52.58 -5.13
C ILE A 426 -136.90 -51.90 -6.04
N GLN A 427 -136.58 -52.62 -7.12
CA GLN A 427 -135.90 -52.25 -8.40
C GLN A 427 -134.36 -52.11 -8.50
N ALA A 428 -133.74 -53.21 -8.93
CA ALA A 428 -132.61 -53.20 -9.88
C ALA A 428 -133.10 -52.91 -11.33
N PRO A 429 -132.25 -52.59 -12.34
CA PRO A 429 -130.78 -52.74 -12.35
C PRO A 429 -129.97 -51.56 -12.98
N LYS A 430 -129.01 -50.99 -12.22
CA LYS A 430 -127.91 -50.14 -12.76
C LYS A 430 -126.49 -50.63 -12.40
N LYS A 431 -126.38 -51.80 -11.76
CA LYS A 431 -125.18 -52.29 -11.04
C LYS A 431 -123.88 -52.46 -11.85
N ASN A 432 -123.92 -52.41 -13.18
CA ASN A 432 -122.72 -52.38 -14.03
C ASN A 432 -122.26 -50.96 -14.39
N VAL A 433 -123.15 -49.95 -14.41
CA VAL A 433 -122.74 -48.56 -14.69
C VAL A 433 -122.15 -47.92 -13.44
N GLU A 434 -122.77 -48.11 -12.27
CA GLU A 434 -122.17 -47.71 -10.98
C GLU A 434 -120.78 -48.33 -10.78
N LYS A 435 -120.63 -49.64 -10.97
CA LYS A 435 -119.35 -50.35 -10.74
C LYS A 435 -118.26 -50.03 -11.78
N VAL A 436 -118.64 -49.57 -12.97
CA VAL A 436 -117.68 -49.03 -13.95
C VAL A 436 -117.32 -47.58 -13.61
N LYS A 437 -118.27 -46.74 -13.17
CA LYS A 437 -117.98 -45.40 -12.65
C LYS A 437 -117.07 -45.44 -11.43
N GLU A 438 -117.33 -46.31 -10.46
CA GLU A 438 -116.53 -46.51 -9.24
C GLU A 438 -115.09 -46.94 -9.58
N LYS A 439 -114.91 -47.78 -10.61
CA LYS A 439 -113.59 -48.11 -11.16
C LYS A 439 -112.94 -46.95 -11.91
N ILE A 440 -113.72 -46.13 -12.61
CA ILE A 440 -113.21 -44.96 -13.33
C ILE A 440 -112.78 -43.88 -12.33
N THR A 441 -113.59 -43.53 -11.33
CA THR A 441 -113.24 -42.55 -10.29
C THR A 441 -112.02 -43.02 -9.50
N LYS A 442 -111.97 -44.30 -9.09
CA LYS A 442 -110.77 -44.84 -8.46
C LYS A 442 -109.53 -44.82 -9.38
N ALA A 443 -109.69 -45.10 -10.67
CA ALA A 443 -108.58 -44.99 -11.63
C ALA A 443 -108.15 -43.52 -11.85
N THR A 444 -109.08 -42.56 -11.77
CA THR A 444 -108.78 -41.13 -11.77
C THR A 444 -108.03 -40.74 -10.50
N GLU A 445 -108.48 -41.15 -9.31
CA GLU A 445 -107.77 -40.92 -8.04
C GLU A 445 -106.36 -41.54 -8.03
N GLU A 446 -106.18 -42.73 -8.60
CA GLU A 446 -104.88 -43.36 -8.79
C GLU A 446 -104.01 -42.62 -9.83
N ILE A 447 -104.59 -42.06 -10.89
CA ILE A 447 -103.89 -41.20 -11.86
C ILE A 447 -103.48 -39.87 -11.23
N ASP A 448 -104.37 -39.20 -10.51
CA ASP A 448 -104.10 -37.93 -9.82
C ASP A 448 -102.99 -38.10 -8.78
N TYR A 449 -103.01 -39.21 -8.02
CA TYR A 449 -101.93 -39.56 -7.09
C TYR A 449 -100.60 -39.82 -7.80
N LEU A 450 -100.62 -40.52 -8.95
CA LEU A 450 -99.42 -40.74 -9.77
C LEU A 450 -98.90 -39.44 -10.40
N GLU A 451 -99.77 -38.52 -10.82
CA GLU A 451 -99.38 -37.22 -11.37
C GLU A 451 -98.82 -36.29 -10.28
N MET A 452 -99.37 -36.33 -9.05
CA MET A 452 -98.76 -35.72 -7.88
C MET A 452 -97.38 -36.32 -7.55
N ALA A 453 -97.23 -37.64 -7.60
CA ALA A 453 -95.96 -38.32 -7.36
C ALA A 453 -94.90 -37.98 -8.43
N VAL A 454 -95.28 -37.99 -9.71
CA VAL A 454 -94.42 -37.56 -10.83
C VAL A 454 -94.04 -36.08 -10.69
N SER A 455 -94.97 -35.22 -10.28
CA SER A 455 -94.69 -33.81 -10.01
C SER A 455 -93.69 -33.64 -8.86
N SER A 456 -93.87 -34.38 -7.76
CA SER A 456 -92.93 -34.38 -6.63
C SER A 456 -91.52 -34.81 -7.05
N LEU A 457 -91.40 -35.99 -7.69
CA LEU A 457 -90.14 -36.53 -8.21
C LEU A 457 -89.47 -35.59 -9.22
N LYS A 458 -90.24 -34.84 -10.01
CA LYS A 458 -89.71 -33.82 -10.92
C LYS A 458 -89.13 -32.64 -10.16
N THR A 459 -89.79 -32.13 -9.11
CA THR A 459 -89.20 -31.06 -8.27
C THR A 459 -87.96 -31.54 -7.52
N GLU A 460 -87.91 -32.81 -7.14
CA GLU A 460 -86.77 -33.44 -6.49
C GLU A 460 -85.58 -33.61 -7.45
N LEU A 461 -85.82 -34.06 -8.68
CA LEU A 461 -84.80 -34.14 -9.72
C LEU A 461 -84.18 -32.77 -10.06
N GLU A 462 -84.98 -31.70 -10.15
CA GLU A 462 -84.41 -30.35 -10.36
C GLU A 462 -83.66 -29.83 -9.12
N ARG A 463 -84.10 -30.16 -7.91
CA ARG A 463 -83.40 -29.83 -6.66
C ARG A 463 -82.03 -30.52 -6.60
N GLU A 464 -81.99 -31.81 -6.93
CA GLU A 464 -80.76 -32.62 -6.91
C GLU A 464 -79.76 -32.19 -7.99
N LYS A 465 -80.23 -31.80 -9.19
CA LYS A 465 -79.38 -31.17 -10.21
C LYS A 465 -78.68 -29.91 -9.70
N VAL A 466 -79.40 -29.05 -8.96
CA VAL A 466 -78.84 -27.82 -8.38
C VAL A 466 -77.87 -28.12 -7.23
N ALA A 467 -78.16 -29.14 -6.41
CA ALA A 467 -77.22 -29.61 -5.39
C ALA A 467 -75.91 -30.14 -6.02
N LEU A 468 -76.01 -30.93 -7.10
CA LEU A 468 -74.88 -31.51 -7.80
C LEU A 468 -74.01 -30.47 -8.54
N THR A 469 -74.60 -29.41 -9.11
CA THR A 469 -73.80 -28.30 -9.67
C THR A 469 -73.10 -27.49 -8.59
N ALA A 470 -73.76 -27.24 -7.45
CA ALA A 470 -73.15 -26.56 -6.31
C ALA A 470 -72.01 -27.37 -5.67
N ILE A 471 -72.11 -28.71 -5.63
CA ILE A 471 -71.03 -29.60 -5.20
C ILE A 471 -69.84 -29.50 -6.17
N ARG A 472 -70.06 -29.62 -7.48
CA ARG A 472 -68.98 -29.50 -8.48
C ARG A 472 -68.27 -28.15 -8.48
N GLN A 473 -68.99 -27.06 -8.22
CA GLN A 473 -68.38 -25.74 -8.06
C GLN A 473 -67.48 -25.69 -6.81
N ARG A 474 -67.93 -26.26 -5.69
CA ARG A 474 -67.13 -26.34 -4.45
C ARG A 474 -65.90 -27.23 -4.63
N GLU A 475 -66.04 -28.35 -5.34
CA GLU A 475 -64.98 -29.31 -5.68
C GLU A 475 -63.86 -28.61 -6.47
N GLY A 476 -64.19 -27.93 -7.58
CA GLY A 476 -63.22 -27.14 -8.34
C GLY A 476 -62.60 -25.98 -7.56
N MET A 477 -63.34 -25.35 -6.63
CA MET A 477 -62.76 -24.36 -5.72
C MET A 477 -61.75 -25.00 -4.74
N THR A 478 -62.01 -26.21 -4.24
CA THR A 478 -61.04 -26.92 -3.39
C THR A 478 -59.82 -27.41 -4.16
N GLU A 479 -59.95 -27.82 -5.43
CA GLU A 479 -58.80 -28.15 -6.28
C GLU A 479 -57.84 -26.95 -6.45
N VAL A 480 -58.38 -25.75 -6.69
CA VAL A 480 -57.58 -24.51 -6.80
C VAL A 480 -56.87 -24.17 -5.48
N VAL A 481 -57.53 -24.35 -4.34
CA VAL A 481 -56.91 -24.13 -3.02
C VAL A 481 -55.80 -25.16 -2.75
N ILE A 482 -56.01 -26.43 -3.08
CA ILE A 482 -55.00 -27.50 -2.94
C ILE A 482 -53.78 -27.19 -3.83
N ALA A 483 -53.98 -26.80 -5.08
CA ALA A 483 -52.90 -26.44 -6.00
C ALA A 483 -52.10 -25.20 -5.52
N SER A 484 -52.76 -24.21 -4.89
CA SER A 484 -52.08 -23.06 -4.29
C SER A 484 -51.21 -23.48 -3.10
N LEU A 485 -51.75 -24.29 -2.19
CA LEU A 485 -51.01 -24.81 -1.03
C LEU A 485 -49.85 -25.73 -1.44
N GLU A 486 -50.01 -26.53 -2.49
CA GLU A 486 -48.93 -27.35 -3.04
C GLU A 486 -47.83 -26.49 -3.68
N ALA A 487 -48.19 -25.40 -4.37
CA ALA A 487 -47.22 -24.45 -4.90
C ALA A 487 -46.42 -23.74 -3.78
N GLU A 488 -47.09 -23.32 -2.70
CA GLU A 488 -46.46 -22.73 -1.52
C GLU A 488 -45.57 -23.72 -0.76
N LEU A 489 -45.98 -24.99 -0.65
CA LEU A 489 -45.17 -26.06 -0.04
C LEU A 489 -43.91 -26.34 -0.87
N ASN A 490 -44.01 -26.40 -2.20
CA ASN A 490 -42.87 -26.58 -3.10
C ASN A 490 -41.93 -25.36 -3.06
N ARG A 491 -42.48 -24.14 -2.97
CA ARG A 491 -41.71 -22.91 -2.81
C ARG A 491 -40.92 -22.91 -1.49
N THR A 492 -41.59 -23.09 -0.36
CA THR A 492 -40.96 -23.07 0.97
C THR A 492 -39.92 -24.18 1.11
N THR A 493 -40.18 -25.39 0.58
CA THR A 493 -39.19 -26.48 0.51
C THR A 493 -37.94 -26.07 -0.29
N SER A 494 -38.11 -25.36 -1.40
CA SER A 494 -37.00 -24.86 -2.23
C SER A 494 -36.20 -23.76 -1.53
N GLU A 495 -36.88 -22.85 -0.82
CA GLU A 495 -36.24 -21.79 -0.03
C GLU A 495 -35.45 -22.38 1.15
N ILE A 496 -35.99 -23.38 1.86
CA ILE A 496 -35.28 -24.12 2.92
C ILE A 496 -34.02 -24.81 2.36
N ALA A 497 -34.11 -25.46 1.19
CA ALA A 497 -32.94 -26.09 0.57
C ALA A 497 -31.85 -25.08 0.20
N LEU A 498 -32.22 -23.87 -0.25
CA LEU A 498 -31.29 -22.77 -0.53
C LEU A 498 -30.66 -22.18 0.74
N VAL A 499 -31.40 -22.12 1.85
CA VAL A 499 -30.84 -21.71 3.15
C VAL A 499 -29.83 -22.74 3.65
N GLN A 500 -30.15 -24.05 3.56
CA GLN A 500 -29.24 -25.12 3.98
C GLN A 500 -27.95 -25.21 3.17
N THR A 501 -27.95 -24.85 1.88
CA THR A 501 -26.69 -24.79 1.09
C THR A 501 -25.82 -23.61 1.52
N LYS A 502 -26.41 -22.43 1.72
CA LYS A 502 -25.71 -21.23 2.23
C LYS A 502 -25.19 -21.43 3.66
N GLU A 503 -25.96 -22.07 4.53
CA GLU A 503 -25.55 -22.44 5.90
C GLU A 503 -24.33 -23.38 5.88
N ARG A 504 -24.33 -24.39 5.00
CA ARG A 504 -23.21 -25.32 4.85
C ARG A 504 -21.95 -24.62 4.35
N GLU A 505 -22.07 -23.74 3.36
CA GLU A 505 -20.97 -22.92 2.84
C GLU A 505 -20.42 -21.96 3.91
N ALA A 506 -21.29 -21.33 4.70
CA ALA A 506 -20.90 -20.48 5.81
C ALA A 506 -20.16 -21.27 6.91
N ARG A 507 -20.62 -22.48 7.25
CA ARG A 507 -19.93 -23.38 8.19
C ARG A 507 -18.56 -23.83 7.68
N GLU A 508 -18.43 -24.14 6.39
CA GLU A 508 -17.14 -24.49 5.78
C GLU A 508 -16.16 -23.31 5.85
N LYS A 509 -16.62 -22.09 5.51
CA LYS A 509 -15.85 -20.85 5.66
C LYS A 509 -15.46 -20.57 7.12
N MET A 510 -16.35 -20.79 8.08
CA MET A 510 -16.06 -20.67 9.51
C MET A 510 -15.02 -21.69 10.02
N VAL A 511 -14.89 -22.86 9.39
CA VAL A 511 -13.86 -23.85 9.73
C VAL A 511 -12.53 -23.54 9.04
N GLU A 512 -12.54 -22.99 7.83
CA GLU A 512 -11.33 -22.74 7.05
C GLU A 512 -10.63 -21.42 7.41
N LEU A 513 -11.37 -20.33 7.65
CA LEU A 513 -10.79 -19.02 7.96
C LEU A 513 -9.90 -19.03 9.23
N PRO A 514 -10.24 -19.73 10.33
CA PRO A 514 -9.34 -19.89 11.48
C PRO A 514 -8.04 -20.65 11.15
N LYS A 515 -8.07 -21.65 10.25
CA LYS A 515 -6.84 -22.36 9.83
C LYS A 515 -5.93 -21.44 9.04
N GLN A 516 -6.49 -20.61 8.17
CA GLN A 516 -5.73 -19.63 7.39
C GLN A 516 -5.14 -18.54 8.30
N LEU A 517 -5.88 -18.09 9.32
CA LEU A 517 -5.38 -17.17 10.34
C LEU A 517 -4.26 -17.81 11.18
N GLN A 518 -4.42 -19.07 11.62
CA GLN A 518 -3.39 -19.80 12.36
C GLN A 518 -2.12 -19.98 11.52
N LYS A 519 -2.26 -20.31 10.23
CA LYS A 519 -1.13 -20.43 9.30
C LYS A 519 -0.44 -19.08 9.08
N ALA A 520 -1.19 -18.00 8.89
CA ALA A 520 -0.64 -16.66 8.73
C ALA A 520 0.11 -16.19 10.00
N ALA A 521 -0.39 -16.51 11.19
CA ALA A 521 0.31 -16.26 12.46
C ALA A 521 1.62 -17.06 12.54
N GLN A 522 1.61 -18.36 12.19
CA GLN A 522 2.82 -19.19 12.16
C GLN A 522 3.85 -18.69 11.14
N GLU A 523 3.42 -18.23 9.96
CA GLU A 523 4.30 -17.63 8.95
C GLU A 523 4.87 -16.28 9.42
N ALA A 524 4.09 -15.48 10.15
CA ALA A 524 4.58 -14.24 10.76
C ALA A 524 5.60 -14.46 11.88
N ASP A 525 5.41 -15.47 12.75
CA ASP A 525 6.38 -15.82 13.79
C ASP A 525 7.69 -16.38 13.20
N GLN A 526 7.60 -17.18 12.12
CA GLN A 526 8.79 -17.63 11.37
C GLN A 526 9.53 -16.46 10.70
N ALA A 527 8.81 -15.52 10.08
CA ALA A 527 9.42 -14.32 9.51
C ALA A 527 10.10 -13.46 10.58
N LYS A 528 9.51 -13.38 11.78
CA LYS A 528 10.04 -12.67 12.94
C LYS A 528 11.30 -13.33 13.51
N SER A 529 11.38 -14.66 13.60
CA SER A 529 12.60 -15.35 14.04
C SER A 529 13.74 -15.15 13.04
N LEU A 530 13.48 -15.35 11.74
CA LEU A 530 14.47 -15.11 10.68
C LEU A 530 14.96 -13.65 10.65
N ALA A 531 14.07 -12.68 10.93
CA ALA A 531 14.43 -11.27 11.04
C ALA A 531 15.23 -10.96 12.33
N GLN A 532 15.09 -11.75 13.40
CA GLN A 532 15.95 -11.66 14.58
C GLN A 532 17.34 -12.27 14.29
N ASP A 533 17.41 -13.47 13.74
CA ASP A 533 18.66 -14.15 13.38
C ASP A 533 19.52 -13.26 12.47
N ALA A 534 18.91 -12.66 11.44
CA ALA A 534 19.58 -11.72 10.54
C ALA A 534 20.09 -10.44 11.24
N ARG A 535 19.43 -9.96 12.30
CA ARG A 535 19.88 -8.82 13.11
C ARG A 535 21.03 -9.21 14.04
N GLU A 536 21.01 -10.43 14.58
CA GLU A 536 22.09 -10.95 15.42
C GLU A 536 23.36 -11.22 14.61
N GLU A 537 23.25 -11.78 13.40
CA GLU A 537 24.39 -11.88 12.46
C GLU A 537 24.90 -10.50 12.03
N LEU A 538 24.02 -9.54 11.71
CA LEU A 538 24.45 -8.16 11.41
C LEU A 538 25.18 -7.51 12.59
N LYS A 539 24.80 -7.81 13.84
CA LYS A 539 25.49 -7.34 15.04
C LYS A 539 26.89 -7.96 15.15
N LYS A 540 27.01 -9.28 14.98
CA LYS A 540 28.32 -9.98 14.96
C LYS A 540 29.24 -9.42 13.88
N VAL A 541 28.72 -9.22 12.66
CA VAL A 541 29.49 -8.61 11.56
C VAL A 541 29.98 -7.21 11.93
N LYS A 542 29.11 -6.34 12.47
CA LYS A 542 29.51 -5.00 12.93
C LYS A 542 30.59 -5.03 14.02
N GLU A 543 30.49 -5.95 14.97
CA GLU A 543 31.51 -6.15 16.01
C GLU A 543 32.85 -6.58 15.41
N THR A 544 32.87 -7.51 14.44
CA THR A 544 34.11 -7.89 13.73
C THR A 544 34.70 -6.76 12.88
N VAL A 545 33.85 -5.91 12.27
CA VAL A 545 34.30 -4.75 11.47
C VAL A 545 34.95 -3.68 12.34
N GLU A 546 34.35 -3.30 13.47
CA GLU A 546 34.97 -2.35 14.40
C GLU A 546 36.22 -2.93 15.07
N GLN A 547 36.27 -4.25 15.33
CA GLN A 547 37.49 -4.92 15.79
C GLN A 547 38.62 -4.86 14.73
N ALA A 548 38.31 -5.14 13.46
CA ALA A 548 39.27 -5.07 12.36
C ALA A 548 39.80 -3.63 12.15
N LYS A 549 38.90 -2.64 12.22
CA LYS A 549 39.20 -1.20 12.16
C LYS A 549 40.06 -0.72 13.32
N ALA A 550 39.82 -1.19 14.55
CA ALA A 550 40.70 -0.92 15.69
C ALA A 550 42.09 -1.54 15.50
N GLY A 551 42.17 -2.74 14.90
CA GLY A 551 43.42 -3.36 14.47
C GLY A 551 44.16 -2.54 13.40
N ALA A 552 43.45 -2.08 12.37
CA ALA A 552 44.00 -1.23 11.31
C ALA A 552 44.54 0.10 11.86
N ASN A 553 43.78 0.80 12.71
CA ASN A 553 44.23 2.02 13.37
C ASN A 553 45.48 1.79 14.23
N THR A 554 45.58 0.63 14.91
CA THR A 554 46.76 0.24 15.69
C THR A 554 47.99 0.00 14.79
N MET A 555 47.80 -0.60 13.61
CA MET A 555 48.88 -0.82 12.64
C MET A 555 49.31 0.49 11.97
N ALA A 556 48.38 1.36 11.57
CA ALA A 556 48.68 2.70 11.06
C ALA A 556 49.47 3.55 12.07
N SER A 557 49.09 3.50 13.35
CA SER A 557 49.83 4.18 14.43
C SER A 557 51.27 3.68 14.57
N ARG A 558 51.50 2.37 14.39
CA ARG A 558 52.85 1.77 14.41
C ARG A 558 53.67 2.14 13.17
N LEU A 559 53.05 2.19 11.99
CA LEU A 559 53.69 2.61 10.74
C LEU A 559 54.18 4.06 10.86
N LEU A 560 53.33 4.96 11.34
CA LEU A 560 53.70 6.37 11.57
C LEU A 560 54.82 6.53 12.62
N ALA A 561 54.86 5.68 13.65
CA ALA A 561 55.97 5.66 14.60
C ALA A 561 57.28 5.20 13.94
N ALA A 562 57.25 4.11 13.17
CA ALA A 562 58.42 3.60 12.43
C ALA A 562 58.91 4.56 11.34
N GLN A 563 58.01 5.29 10.68
CA GLN A 563 58.38 6.35 9.73
C GLN A 563 59.17 7.46 10.44
N LYS A 564 58.70 7.93 11.61
CA LYS A 564 59.41 8.95 12.40
C LYS A 564 60.76 8.45 12.94
N GLU A 565 60.88 7.16 13.24
CA GLU A 565 62.15 6.53 13.61
C GLU A 565 63.13 6.50 12.42
N ILE A 566 62.65 6.20 11.20
CA ILE A 566 63.44 6.26 9.96
C ILE A 566 63.87 7.71 9.63
N GLU A 567 62.98 8.69 9.83
CA GLU A 567 63.28 10.11 9.64
C GLU A 567 64.32 10.61 10.66
N ALA A 568 64.21 10.20 11.93
CA ALA A 568 65.19 10.49 12.97
C ALA A 568 66.55 9.82 12.69
N ALA A 569 66.56 8.57 12.19
CA ALA A 569 67.76 7.88 11.78
C ALA A 569 68.46 8.60 10.61
N LYS A 570 67.72 9.02 9.58
CA LYS A 570 68.24 9.83 8.46
C LYS A 570 68.73 11.22 8.90
N ALA A 571 68.12 11.83 9.90
CA ALA A 571 68.62 13.07 10.49
C ALA A 571 69.95 12.85 11.22
N SER A 572 70.07 11.76 12.00
CA SER A 572 71.32 11.37 12.66
C SER A 572 72.42 10.98 11.68
N GLU A 573 72.08 10.33 10.57
CA GLU A 573 72.98 10.01 9.45
C GLU A 573 73.55 11.29 8.84
N LYS A 574 72.70 12.27 8.50
CA LYS A 574 73.13 13.59 8.00
C LYS A 574 74.01 14.34 8.99
N LEU A 575 73.71 14.28 10.29
CA LEU A 575 74.54 14.89 11.33
C LEU A 575 75.90 14.18 11.47
N ALA A 576 75.95 12.86 11.35
CA ALA A 576 77.20 12.11 11.36
C ALA A 576 78.07 12.43 10.13
N LEU A 577 77.48 12.50 8.94
CA LEU A 577 78.16 12.92 7.71
C LEU A 577 78.69 14.35 7.82
N ALA A 578 77.87 15.31 8.28
CA ALA A 578 78.30 16.70 8.49
C ALA A 578 79.43 16.83 9.54
N ALA A 579 79.45 15.97 10.57
CA ALA A 579 80.54 15.91 11.54
C ALA A 579 81.84 15.33 10.94
N ILE A 580 81.72 14.32 10.06
CA ILE A 580 82.85 13.78 9.29
C ILE A 580 83.40 14.83 8.32
N ASP A 581 82.55 15.59 7.64
CA ASP A 581 82.96 16.67 6.74
C ASP A 581 83.62 17.83 7.51
N ALA A 582 83.09 18.19 8.70
CA ALA A 582 83.69 19.19 9.57
C ALA A 582 85.08 18.77 10.08
N LEU A 583 85.28 17.49 10.40
CA LEU A 583 86.59 16.92 10.74
C LEU A 583 87.57 16.97 9.55
N HIS A 584 87.10 16.73 8.33
CA HIS A 584 87.95 16.85 7.12
C HIS A 584 88.19 18.30 6.68
N GLY A 585 87.34 19.24 7.10
CA GLY A 585 87.43 20.66 6.77
C GLY A 585 88.58 21.39 7.46
N THR A 586 89.12 20.88 8.58
CA THR A 586 90.23 21.51 9.32
C THR A 586 91.62 21.11 8.80
N LYS A 587 91.83 21.20 7.49
CA LYS A 587 93.18 21.10 6.90
C LYS A 587 93.98 22.38 7.06
N ASN A 588 94.48 22.59 8.28
CA ASN A 588 95.75 23.25 8.59
C ASN A 588 96.11 22.94 10.05
N ASP A 589 96.59 21.72 10.32
CA ASP A 589 97.97 21.52 10.79
C ASP A 589 98.33 20.02 10.83
N SER A 590 99.60 19.72 10.59
CA SER A 590 100.11 18.34 10.50
C SER A 590 100.65 17.85 11.84
N GLU A 591 99.82 17.68 12.88
CA GLU A 591 100.24 16.97 14.09
C GLU A 591 99.09 16.43 15.00
N LEU A 592 98.18 15.63 14.45
CA LEU A 592 97.30 14.78 15.29
C LEU A 592 96.84 13.47 14.63
N GLY A 593 97.78 12.78 13.98
CA GLY A 593 97.59 11.37 13.65
C GLY A 593 97.55 10.55 14.94
N VAL A 594 96.36 10.07 15.34
CA VAL A 594 96.20 9.18 16.50
C VAL A 594 96.95 7.89 16.21
N THR A 595 98.12 7.75 16.84
CA THR A 595 99.03 6.62 16.68
C THR A 595 98.54 5.44 17.51
N LEU A 596 97.43 4.85 17.06
CA LEU A 596 97.03 3.51 17.49
C LEU A 596 98.23 2.57 17.34
N SER A 597 98.53 1.78 18.36
CA SER A 597 99.46 0.67 18.20
C SER A 597 98.91 -0.33 17.19
N PHE A 598 99.80 -1.12 16.58
CA PHE A 598 99.41 -2.15 15.62
C PHE A 598 98.38 -3.14 16.20
N GLU A 599 98.49 -3.44 17.50
CA GLU A 599 97.55 -4.30 18.23
C GLU A 599 96.18 -3.63 18.40
N GLU A 600 96.11 -2.36 18.82
CA GLU A 600 94.85 -1.62 18.97
C GLU A 600 94.13 -1.43 17.63
N TYR A 601 94.88 -1.19 16.54
CA TYR A 601 94.31 -1.16 15.19
C TYR A 601 93.73 -2.54 14.80
N TYR A 602 94.46 -3.62 15.09
CA TYR A 602 94.01 -4.98 14.78
C TYR A 602 92.77 -5.39 15.61
N GLU A 603 92.76 -5.10 16.92
CA GLU A 603 91.59 -5.33 17.78
C GLU A 603 90.38 -4.52 17.32
N LEU A 604 90.55 -3.23 16.99
CA LEU A 604 89.45 -2.37 16.56
C LEU A 604 88.91 -2.78 15.18
N SER A 605 89.80 -3.13 14.25
CA SER A 605 89.43 -3.64 12.92
C SER A 605 88.70 -4.98 13.02
N LYS A 606 89.22 -5.92 13.81
CA LYS A 606 88.57 -7.21 14.10
C LYS A 606 87.19 -7.00 14.72
N LYS A 607 87.06 -6.11 15.71
CA LYS A 607 85.80 -5.82 16.40
C LYS A 607 84.77 -5.12 15.50
N ALA A 608 85.22 -4.29 14.55
CA ALA A 608 84.37 -3.72 13.51
C ALA A 608 83.83 -4.82 12.57
N HIS A 609 84.69 -5.74 12.12
CA HIS A 609 84.29 -6.85 11.27
C HIS A 609 83.39 -7.87 12.01
N GLU A 610 83.65 -8.16 13.29
CA GLU A 610 82.75 -8.96 14.14
C GLU A 610 81.36 -8.29 14.30
N ALA A 611 81.30 -6.96 14.35
CA ALA A 611 80.03 -6.22 14.39
C ALA A 611 79.30 -6.18 13.04
N GLU A 612 80.05 -6.14 11.93
CA GLU A 612 79.57 -6.23 10.54
C GLU A 612 78.98 -7.62 10.25
N GLU A 613 79.69 -8.70 10.55
CA GLU A 613 79.17 -10.07 10.47
C GLU A 613 77.95 -10.28 11.38
N ALA A 614 77.99 -9.72 12.61
CA ALA A 614 76.84 -9.72 13.50
C ALA A 614 75.67 -8.86 12.98
N ALA A 615 75.87 -7.96 12.00
CA ALA A 615 74.80 -7.22 11.33
C ALA A 615 74.30 -7.97 10.09
N HIS A 616 75.18 -8.52 9.26
CA HIS A 616 74.83 -9.36 8.12
C HIS A 616 74.00 -10.58 8.50
N THR A 617 74.34 -11.26 9.59
CA THR A 617 73.55 -12.37 10.14
C THR A 617 72.14 -11.93 10.54
N ARG A 618 71.98 -10.81 11.28
CA ARG A 618 70.66 -10.22 11.61
C ARG A 618 69.86 -9.81 10.37
N VAL A 619 70.51 -9.28 9.33
CA VAL A 619 69.86 -8.95 8.04
C VAL A 619 69.41 -10.22 7.31
N ALA A 620 70.21 -11.28 7.30
CA ALA A 620 69.86 -12.56 6.70
C ALA A 620 68.68 -13.25 7.45
N GLU A 621 68.65 -13.19 8.78
CA GLU A 621 67.51 -13.65 9.59
C GLU A 621 66.24 -12.85 9.27
N ALA A 622 66.34 -11.51 9.17
CA ALA A 622 65.21 -10.66 8.81
C ALA A 622 64.68 -10.94 7.39
N ILE A 623 65.56 -11.14 6.41
CA ILE A 623 65.18 -11.55 5.04
C ILE A 623 64.49 -12.91 5.05
N SER A 624 65.02 -13.89 5.78
CA SER A 624 64.40 -15.22 5.90
C SER A 624 62.99 -15.15 6.51
N LEU A 625 62.77 -14.29 7.50
CA LEU A 625 61.44 -14.06 8.10
C LEU A 625 60.48 -13.37 7.11
N ILE A 626 60.99 -12.40 6.34
CA ILE A 626 60.23 -11.71 5.28
C ILE A 626 59.79 -12.69 4.18
N ASP A 627 60.66 -13.59 3.74
CA ASP A 627 60.33 -14.53 2.67
C ASP A 627 59.35 -15.62 3.14
N VAL A 628 59.44 -16.08 4.39
CA VAL A 628 58.40 -16.93 5.01
C VAL A 628 57.06 -16.19 5.12
N ALA A 629 57.07 -14.89 5.42
CA ALA A 629 55.85 -14.08 5.46
C ALA A 629 55.21 -13.96 4.06
N LYS A 630 55.98 -13.60 3.02
CA LYS A 630 55.52 -13.54 1.62
C LYS A 630 54.95 -14.89 1.15
N GLU A 631 55.60 -16.00 1.48
CA GLU A 631 55.12 -17.33 1.10
C GLU A 631 53.77 -17.65 1.79
N SER A 632 53.58 -17.23 3.04
CA SER A 632 52.31 -17.37 3.75
C SER A 632 51.19 -16.47 3.19
N GLU A 633 51.52 -15.26 2.76
CA GLU A 633 50.62 -14.33 2.08
C GLU A 633 50.17 -14.89 0.73
N SER A 634 51.11 -15.33 -0.11
CA SER A 634 50.84 -15.96 -1.40
C SER A 634 49.92 -17.19 -1.27
N LYS A 635 50.16 -18.06 -0.27
CA LYS A 635 49.30 -19.20 0.06
C LYS A 635 47.89 -18.77 0.49
N SER A 636 47.76 -17.63 1.18
CA SER A 636 46.46 -17.08 1.58
C SER A 636 45.70 -16.46 0.41
N LEU A 637 46.38 -15.70 -0.46
CA LEU A 637 45.82 -15.10 -1.67
C LEU A 637 45.33 -16.17 -2.65
N SER A 638 46.16 -17.16 -2.97
CA SER A 638 45.77 -18.27 -3.86
C SER A 638 44.54 -19.04 -3.35
N LYS A 639 44.42 -19.22 -2.02
CA LYS A 639 43.23 -19.82 -1.41
C LYS A 639 41.99 -18.92 -1.50
N PHE A 640 42.16 -17.60 -1.37
CA PHE A 640 41.08 -16.64 -1.57
C PHE A 640 40.59 -16.64 -3.02
N GLU A 641 41.50 -16.64 -3.99
CA GLU A 641 41.19 -16.76 -5.43
C GLU A 641 40.41 -18.05 -5.75
N GLN A 642 40.83 -19.20 -5.19
CA GLN A 642 40.07 -20.45 -5.33
C GLN A 642 38.64 -20.28 -4.80
N MET A 643 38.47 -19.77 -3.57
CA MET A 643 37.15 -19.56 -2.97
C MET A 643 36.28 -18.59 -3.77
N THR A 644 36.87 -17.56 -4.38
CA THR A 644 36.18 -16.60 -5.26
C THR A 644 35.73 -17.26 -6.57
N SER A 645 36.56 -18.10 -7.19
CA SER A 645 36.17 -18.87 -8.39
C SER A 645 35.05 -19.86 -8.06
N GLU A 646 35.20 -20.60 -6.96
CA GLU A 646 34.19 -21.53 -6.43
C GLU A 646 32.84 -20.85 -6.07
N LEU A 647 32.88 -19.60 -5.64
CA LEU A 647 31.68 -18.78 -5.41
C LEU A 647 31.04 -18.35 -6.72
N ALA A 648 31.84 -17.93 -7.71
CA ALA A 648 31.36 -17.58 -9.04
C ALA A 648 30.73 -18.78 -9.76
N GLU A 649 31.30 -19.98 -9.62
CA GLU A 649 30.71 -21.22 -10.14
C GLU A 649 29.38 -21.58 -9.47
N ARG A 650 29.32 -21.52 -8.13
CA ARG A 650 28.04 -21.73 -7.40
C ARG A 650 26.98 -20.72 -7.80
N LYS A 651 27.35 -19.46 -8.04
CA LYS A 651 26.43 -18.42 -8.55
C LYS A 651 25.92 -18.76 -9.96
N ARG A 652 26.80 -19.07 -10.92
CA ARG A 652 26.39 -19.49 -12.28
C ARG A 652 25.46 -20.71 -12.25
N ALA A 653 25.74 -21.67 -11.38
CA ALA A 653 24.90 -22.87 -11.22
C ALA A 653 23.52 -22.53 -10.63
N PHE A 654 23.44 -21.61 -9.67
CA PHE A 654 22.18 -21.09 -9.12
C PHE A 654 21.36 -20.34 -10.18
N ASP A 655 21.99 -19.41 -10.91
CA ASP A 655 21.33 -18.63 -11.95
C ASP A 655 20.78 -19.54 -13.08
N ALA A 656 21.53 -20.57 -13.47
CA ALA A 656 21.08 -21.58 -14.43
C ALA A 656 19.92 -22.45 -13.90
N ALA A 657 19.93 -22.81 -12.60
CA ALA A 657 18.83 -23.53 -11.97
C ALA A 657 17.55 -22.67 -11.89
N LEU A 658 17.69 -21.38 -11.59
CA LEU A 658 16.59 -20.41 -11.56
C LEU A 658 15.95 -20.26 -12.94
N GLN A 659 16.75 -20.03 -13.99
CA GLN A 659 16.24 -19.99 -15.38
C GLN A 659 15.55 -21.30 -15.79
N LYS A 660 16.05 -22.46 -15.34
CA LYS A 660 15.43 -23.76 -15.62
C LYS A 660 14.07 -23.91 -14.91
N ALA A 661 13.97 -23.46 -13.67
CA ALA A 661 12.71 -23.43 -12.92
C ALA A 661 11.68 -22.47 -13.55
N GLU A 662 12.13 -21.30 -14.02
CA GLU A 662 11.27 -20.36 -14.73
C GLU A 662 10.75 -20.93 -16.05
N LYS A 663 11.64 -21.50 -16.89
CA LYS A 663 11.24 -22.16 -18.14
C LYS A 663 10.26 -23.32 -17.89
N ALA A 664 10.41 -24.06 -16.79
CA ALA A 664 9.43 -25.09 -16.39
C ALA A 664 8.08 -24.48 -15.96
N LYS A 665 8.07 -23.34 -15.26
CA LYS A 665 6.85 -22.60 -14.89
C LYS A 665 6.13 -22.04 -16.14
N GLN A 666 6.87 -21.48 -17.10
CA GLN A 666 6.37 -21.00 -18.38
C GLN A 666 5.78 -22.17 -19.20
N GLY A 667 6.48 -23.30 -19.28
CA GLY A 667 5.97 -24.53 -19.92
C GLY A 667 4.69 -25.07 -19.28
N LYS A 668 4.60 -25.10 -17.95
CA LYS A 668 3.37 -25.44 -17.23
C LYS A 668 2.22 -24.50 -17.60
N LEU A 669 2.48 -23.19 -17.66
CA LEU A 669 1.46 -22.18 -18.01
C LEU A 669 0.92 -22.40 -19.42
N GLY A 670 1.79 -22.69 -20.40
CA GLY A 670 1.39 -23.01 -21.77
C GLY A 670 0.50 -24.24 -21.85
N VAL A 671 0.92 -25.36 -21.24
CA VAL A 671 0.11 -26.59 -21.16
C VAL A 671 -1.23 -26.34 -20.47
N GLU A 672 -1.27 -25.50 -19.44
CA GLU A 672 -2.54 -25.14 -18.77
C GLU A 672 -3.43 -24.25 -19.65
N GLN A 673 -2.87 -23.31 -20.42
CA GLN A 673 -3.61 -22.51 -21.40
C GLN A 673 -4.21 -23.40 -22.50
N ASP A 674 -3.44 -24.32 -23.08
CA ASP A 674 -3.94 -25.22 -24.11
C ASP A 674 -4.96 -26.22 -23.55
N LEU A 675 -4.79 -26.68 -22.31
CA LEU A 675 -5.81 -27.49 -21.62
C LEU A 675 -7.09 -26.68 -21.31
N ARG A 676 -7.04 -25.35 -21.19
CA ARG A 676 -8.24 -24.50 -21.13
C ARG A 676 -8.90 -24.35 -22.50
N LYS A 677 -8.13 -24.13 -23.59
CA LYS A 677 -8.66 -24.13 -24.97
C LYS A 677 -9.36 -25.44 -25.30
N TRP A 678 -8.68 -26.58 -25.09
CA TRP A 678 -9.22 -27.91 -25.34
C TRP A 678 -10.51 -28.18 -24.55
N ARG A 679 -10.59 -27.74 -23.28
CA ARG A 679 -11.83 -27.82 -22.50
C ARG A 679 -12.95 -26.96 -23.08
N ALA A 680 -12.66 -25.75 -23.56
CA ALA A 680 -13.65 -24.88 -24.20
C ALA A 680 -14.12 -25.43 -25.56
N GLU A 681 -13.21 -25.93 -26.39
CA GLU A 681 -13.52 -26.59 -27.67
C GLU A 681 -14.34 -27.87 -27.47
N HIS A 682 -14.00 -28.68 -26.47
CA HIS A 682 -14.77 -29.88 -26.12
C HIS A 682 -16.16 -29.50 -25.58
N GLU A 683 -16.26 -28.46 -24.74
CA GLU A 683 -17.54 -27.92 -24.26
C GLU A 683 -18.43 -27.41 -25.42
N GLN A 684 -17.83 -26.71 -26.39
CA GLN A 684 -18.51 -26.23 -27.58
C GLN A 684 -18.96 -27.39 -28.49
N ARG A 685 -18.14 -28.43 -28.66
CA ARG A 685 -18.51 -29.67 -29.38
C ARG A 685 -19.68 -30.42 -28.73
N ARG A 686 -19.77 -30.45 -27.39
CA ARG A 686 -20.93 -31.00 -26.68
C ARG A 686 -22.18 -30.16 -26.94
N LYS A 687 -22.06 -28.83 -26.95
CA LYS A 687 -23.16 -27.90 -27.23
C LYS A 687 -23.61 -27.91 -28.68
N SER A 688 -22.76 -28.30 -29.63
CA SER A 688 -23.09 -28.41 -31.06
C SER A 688 -23.68 -29.76 -31.49
N GLY A 689 -24.17 -30.58 -30.55
CA GLY A 689 -25.09 -31.71 -30.83
C GLY A 689 -24.52 -32.94 -31.55
N LEU A 690 -23.22 -32.99 -31.89
CA LEU A 690 -22.61 -34.11 -32.61
C LEU A 690 -21.98 -35.15 -31.66
N GLY A 691 -22.84 -35.84 -30.91
CA GLY A 691 -22.47 -37.00 -30.10
C GLY A 691 -22.37 -38.28 -30.93
N VAL A 692 -21.15 -38.69 -31.30
CA VAL A 692 -20.90 -40.02 -31.89
C VAL A 692 -19.92 -40.79 -30.99
N ILE A 693 -20.36 -41.94 -30.50
CA ILE A 693 -19.53 -42.92 -29.79
C ILE A 693 -18.95 -43.89 -30.83
N PRO A 694 -17.62 -44.11 -30.83
CA PRO A 694 -17.07 -45.42 -31.19
C PRO A 694 -16.68 -46.21 -29.92
N LYS A 695 -17.00 -47.50 -29.89
CA LYS A 695 -16.73 -48.42 -28.77
C LYS A 695 -16.24 -49.77 -29.34
N GLU A 696 -14.97 -49.83 -29.72
CA GLU A 696 -14.22 -50.97 -30.26
C GLU A 696 -12.74 -50.53 -30.39
N SER A 697 -11.71 -51.37 -30.46
CA SER A 697 -11.58 -52.81 -30.13
C SER A 697 -10.11 -53.10 -29.72
N PHE A 698 -9.80 -54.34 -29.35
CA PHE A 698 -8.45 -54.80 -28.97
C PHE A 698 -7.90 -55.78 -30.03
N GLU A 699 -6.82 -55.40 -30.72
CA GLU A 699 -5.73 -56.21 -31.35
C GLU A 699 -4.58 -55.22 -31.65
N GLU A 700 -3.29 -55.46 -31.37
CA GLU A 700 -2.29 -56.46 -31.81
C GLU A 700 -1.67 -56.20 -33.22
N VAL A 701 -0.43 -56.70 -33.43
CA VAL A 701 0.34 -56.86 -34.68
C VAL A 701 1.33 -55.74 -35.08
N LYS A 702 2.44 -55.69 -34.32
CA LYS A 702 3.82 -55.94 -34.81
C LYS A 702 4.38 -55.17 -36.04
N SER A 703 5.26 -54.20 -35.73
CA SER A 703 6.67 -54.09 -36.19
C SER A 703 7.07 -53.71 -37.64
N LEU A 704 8.02 -52.76 -37.74
CA LEU A 704 9.16 -52.65 -38.69
C LEU A 704 9.96 -51.38 -38.27
N LYS A 705 11.11 -51.39 -37.56
CA LYS A 705 12.42 -52.08 -37.70
C LYS A 705 13.39 -51.45 -38.72
N VAL A 706 14.05 -50.36 -38.30
CA VAL A 706 15.37 -49.93 -38.81
C VAL A 706 16.33 -49.80 -37.60
N ARG A 707 17.64 -49.68 -37.85
CA ARG A 707 18.73 -50.25 -37.02
C ARG A 707 19.52 -49.19 -36.22
N PRO A 708 19.87 -49.44 -34.94
CA PRO A 708 20.78 -48.61 -34.16
C PRO A 708 22.26 -48.96 -34.38
N VAL A 709 23.16 -48.06 -33.97
CA VAL A 709 24.59 -48.33 -33.80
C VAL A 709 24.94 -48.21 -32.31
N SER A 710 25.69 -49.18 -31.78
CA SER A 710 26.26 -49.19 -30.42
C SER A 710 27.78 -49.30 -30.54
N PRO A 711 28.57 -48.88 -29.53
CA PRO A 711 28.89 -49.72 -28.35
C PRO A 711 28.79 -48.93 -27.01
N SER A 712 29.00 -49.48 -25.80
CA SER A 712 29.05 -50.86 -25.27
C SER A 712 28.97 -50.81 -23.72
N ASN A 713 28.25 -51.76 -23.11
CA ASN A 713 28.40 -52.47 -21.82
C ASN A 713 29.33 -51.91 -20.70
N GLN A 714 29.08 -52.13 -19.39
CA GLN A 714 28.62 -53.37 -18.73
C GLN A 714 27.86 -53.13 -17.38
N ASN A 715 27.00 -54.10 -17.02
CA ASN A 715 26.78 -54.74 -15.69
C ASN A 715 26.61 -53.89 -14.40
N SER A 716 25.69 -54.19 -13.45
CA SER A 716 24.67 -55.26 -13.34
C SER A 716 23.58 -54.90 -12.31
N ARG A 717 22.39 -55.53 -12.40
CA ARG A 717 21.33 -55.59 -11.36
C ARG A 717 21.51 -56.82 -10.45
N PRO A 718 21.03 -56.81 -9.19
CA PRO A 718 19.65 -57.27 -8.86
C PRO A 718 18.72 -56.13 -8.35
N VAL A 719 17.37 -56.16 -8.32
CA VAL A 719 16.32 -57.22 -8.26
C VAL A 719 16.14 -57.77 -6.82
N LEU A 720 14.96 -57.81 -6.17
CA LEU A 720 13.53 -57.72 -6.58
C LEU A 720 12.63 -57.11 -5.46
N ASN A 721 11.31 -57.03 -5.72
CA ASN A 721 10.15 -57.07 -4.80
C ASN A 721 9.62 -55.81 -4.08
N THR A 722 8.52 -55.33 -4.67
CA THR A 722 7.36 -54.65 -4.06
C THR A 722 6.76 -55.41 -2.87
N VAL A 723 6.38 -54.70 -1.79
CA VAL A 723 5.23 -55.02 -0.91
C VAL A 723 4.59 -53.71 -0.46
N LEU A 724 3.27 -53.62 -0.53
CA LEU A 724 2.45 -52.61 0.17
C LEU A 724 1.83 -53.30 1.42
N PRO A 725 1.68 -52.58 2.54
CA PRO A 725 0.30 -52.46 3.03
C PRO A 725 -0.07 -51.07 3.55
N GLU A 726 -1.38 -50.86 3.64
CA GLU A 726 -2.08 -49.66 4.07
C GLU A 726 -2.82 -49.97 5.38
N SER A 727 -2.76 -49.10 6.41
CA SER A 727 -3.89 -48.79 7.34
C SER A 727 -3.53 -47.94 8.58
N LYS A 728 -4.25 -46.82 8.70
CA LYS A 728 -4.88 -46.21 9.90
C LYS A 728 -4.50 -46.72 11.31
N SER A 729 -4.16 -45.80 12.23
CA SER A 729 -5.04 -45.37 13.35
C SER A 729 -4.34 -44.37 14.30
N ASN A 730 -5.09 -43.77 15.24
CA ASN A 730 -4.67 -42.63 16.07
C ASN A 730 -4.26 -43.04 17.50
N SER A 731 -3.27 -42.38 18.12
CA SER A 731 -3.34 -41.92 19.53
C SER A 731 -2.16 -41.00 19.93
N THR A 732 -2.49 -39.73 20.16
CA THR A 732 -2.28 -38.93 21.39
C THR A 732 -1.04 -39.15 22.29
N GLU A 733 -0.36 -38.02 22.58
CA GLU A 733 0.35 -37.59 23.81
C GLU A 733 1.86 -37.84 24.10
N THR A 734 2.45 -36.78 24.67
CA THR A 734 3.65 -36.64 25.51
C THR A 734 5.09 -36.86 24.98
N SER A 735 5.76 -35.71 24.83
CA SER A 735 7.17 -35.36 25.19
C SER A 735 7.79 -36.13 26.39
N PRO A 736 9.14 -36.09 26.63
CA PRO A 736 10.10 -35.07 26.16
C PRO A 736 11.50 -35.52 25.66
N GLU A 737 12.23 -34.52 25.14
CA GLU A 737 13.69 -34.31 25.01
C GLU A 737 14.71 -35.47 25.16
N MET A 738 15.29 -35.83 24.01
CA MET A 738 16.73 -35.72 23.70
C MET A 738 17.80 -36.32 24.67
N TRP A 739 18.40 -37.46 24.29
CA TRP A 739 19.88 -37.58 24.20
C TRP A 739 20.39 -38.73 23.31
N SER A 740 21.64 -38.56 22.88
CA SER A 740 22.43 -39.25 21.84
C SER A 740 22.67 -40.77 21.92
N LEU A 741 22.85 -41.44 20.76
CA LEU A 741 23.90 -42.46 20.54
C LEU A 741 24.19 -42.73 19.03
N MET A 742 25.17 -42.09 18.38
CA MET A 742 26.61 -42.44 18.30
C MET A 742 27.02 -43.70 17.48
N LYS A 743 27.27 -43.54 16.16
CA LYS A 743 28.29 -44.27 15.36
C LYS A 743 28.84 -43.29 14.28
N LYS A 744 30.05 -42.70 14.33
CA LYS A 744 31.43 -43.26 14.21
C LYS A 744 31.61 -44.04 12.89
N LYS A 745 32.55 -43.77 11.97
CA LYS A 745 33.77 -42.90 11.86
C LYS A 745 33.80 -42.27 10.43
N LYS A 746 34.68 -41.35 9.99
CA LYS A 746 36.10 -41.04 10.29
C LYS A 746 36.39 -39.54 10.19
N SER A 747 37.42 -39.06 10.90
CA SER A 747 38.03 -37.75 10.73
C SER A 747 39.46 -37.88 10.19
N PHE A 748 39.93 -36.89 9.44
CA PHE A 748 41.32 -36.75 8.99
C PHE A 748 41.84 -35.38 9.43
N PHE A 749 42.68 -35.36 10.46
CA PHE A 749 43.53 -34.22 10.84
C PHE A 749 44.82 -34.77 11.45
N PRO A 750 46.01 -34.29 11.02
CA PRO A 750 47.28 -34.70 11.63
C PRO A 750 47.47 -34.06 13.00
N ARG A 751 48.22 -34.74 13.88
CA ARG A 751 48.51 -34.33 15.26
C ARG A 751 50.01 -34.06 15.39
N ILE A 752 50.39 -32.81 15.65
CA ILE A 752 51.78 -32.43 15.95
C ILE A 752 51.88 -32.06 17.44
N PHE A 753 53.06 -32.27 18.02
CA PHE A 753 53.28 -32.31 19.47
C PHE A 753 53.36 -30.93 20.13
N MET A 754 52.93 -30.86 21.40
CA MET A 754 53.46 -29.87 22.33
C MET A 754 54.80 -30.37 22.90
N LEU A 755 55.85 -29.55 22.80
CA LEU A 755 57.01 -29.60 23.70
C LEU A 755 57.10 -28.27 24.45
N SER A 756 57.76 -28.27 25.61
CA SER A 756 57.63 -27.19 26.61
C SER A 756 58.95 -26.47 26.89
N ARG A 757 58.89 -25.19 27.27
CA ARG A 757 59.35 -24.71 28.60
C ARG A 757 59.05 -23.24 28.89
N LYS A 758 58.89 -22.92 30.18
CA LYS A 758 59.02 -21.57 30.75
C LYS A 758 60.36 -21.46 31.48
N LYS A 759 61.11 -20.38 31.24
CA LYS A 759 62.10 -19.70 32.11
C LYS A 759 62.72 -18.56 31.26
N LYS A 760 62.85 -17.29 31.69
CA LYS A 760 63.66 -16.73 32.80
C LYS A 760 65.09 -17.27 32.78
N THR A 761 66.13 -16.47 32.60
CA THR A 761 66.22 -15.00 32.66
C THR A 761 66.02 -14.32 31.31
#